data_AF-A0A9D7FJJ6-F1
#
_entry.id   AF-A0A9D7FJJ6-F1
#
_cell.length_a   1.000
_cell.length_b   1.000
_cell.length_c   1.000
_cell.angle_alpha   90.00
_cell.angle_beta   90.00
_cell.angle_gamma   90.00
#
_symmetry.space_group_name_H-M   'P 1'
#
loop_
_entity.id
_entity.type
_entity.pdbx_description
1 polymer ?
#
loop_
_entity_poly.entity_id
_entity_poly.type
_entity_poly.pdbx_seq_one_letter_code
_entity_poly.pdbx_strand_id
1 'polypeptide(L)'
;MISSKVKHRFFYSFPIQLLIVLLKKNHLLLLYWIILFGWVTNSSSQTFGIPYLFLDPEYMATVGFTSFLIIGFATGSFIMVFNISSYIMNGFRFPFIATLSRPFLKYTVNNFIVPALFVLTYITNIIYFQINNEYQGIWNILSQVLGFIVGLSVMIMITLTYFFRTNKDVILMFGMESSDSDPNAPFARHIIDGDEKKKKSFKRSQHNERAWRVDTYLSNPRKVKLVRETGHYTAEMVESVFRQNHLNAAIVEIIVFAFFILMGLFKDYALFKIPAGASVILIFSMFIMLSSAFRFWLKAWSTSVLILFILVVNFISQYGVFYSDNKAYGMEYKKGKSNYSIETFKKNSDPEIVQADYDSTIVILEKWKDKFIAQKEKPKMIFINCSGGGLRASIWAFRIMEMADSLSNNTFTKSTQLISGASGGMIGAAYYRELYLQKKLGIHQKVSNTKSINNVGKDLLNPIAFSITVSDLFFNIQKFKEGETKFNKDRAYAFEQQLNENTGYVLSKPLSSYREAEASGLIPMMIFSPTIVNDGRRLLISPQHISYLAGHAADSTFNFETTIDELEFQRLYKDQKATNIRFTSVLRMNATFPYILPPVSLPSEPVTFVMDAGIRDNTGLKTSLRFLYVFRKWIEENTSGVIFVDIRDSHKERPIENKPQQTIIQNFTAPLGNIYNNLLTIQDYNQDEAYEYAKGWFGSQFDFIKFELPTKEQDISLSWHLTTREKVSVANSVFLKENKMAFDSLMKKMYDLQPREMRKAYYTDEDDE
;
A
#
# COMPACT_ATOMS: atom_id res chain seq x y z
N MET A 1 45.47 -23.72 15.47
CA MET A 1 45.47 -22.38 16.08
C MET A 1 45.85 -21.35 15.01
N ILE A 2 44.94 -20.45 14.64
CA ILE A 2 45.27 -19.33 13.73
C ILE A 2 46.26 -18.40 14.47
N SER A 3 47.49 -18.26 13.95
CA SER A 3 48.56 -17.39 14.49
C SER A 3 48.05 -15.98 14.83
N SER A 4 48.53 -15.38 15.92
CA SER A 4 48.13 -14.02 16.36
C SER A 4 48.31 -12.98 15.24
N LYS A 5 49.33 -13.12 14.39
CA LYS A 5 49.58 -12.28 13.21
C LYS A 5 48.46 -12.40 12.17
N VAL A 6 47.85 -13.57 12.00
CA VAL A 6 46.73 -13.77 11.06
C VAL A 6 45.44 -13.14 11.60
N LYS A 7 45.15 -13.30 12.90
CA LYS A 7 43.99 -12.63 13.54
C LYS A 7 44.11 -11.10 13.48
N HIS A 8 45.31 -10.58 13.73
CA HIS A 8 45.58 -9.15 13.63
C HIS A 8 45.38 -8.63 12.20
N ARG A 9 45.94 -9.31 11.20
CA ARG A 9 45.78 -8.94 9.78
C ARG A 9 44.34 -9.06 9.28
N PHE A 10 43.57 -10.01 9.81
CA PHE A 10 42.14 -10.13 9.54
C PHE A 10 41.38 -8.92 10.09
N PHE A 11 41.58 -8.57 11.37
CA PHE A 11 40.90 -7.42 11.97
C PHE A 11 41.24 -6.11 11.24
N TYR A 12 42.51 -5.87 10.91
CA TYR A 12 42.95 -4.70 10.13
C TYR A 12 42.87 -4.90 8.61
N SER A 13 42.06 -5.85 8.14
CA SER A 13 41.76 -5.98 6.71
C SER A 13 40.85 -4.84 6.26
N PHE A 14 41.04 -4.40 5.03
CA PHE A 14 40.30 -3.28 4.48
C PHE A 14 38.78 -3.48 4.50
N PRO A 15 38.22 -4.66 4.18
CA PRO A 15 36.78 -4.90 4.31
C PRO A 15 36.23 -4.69 5.72
N ILE A 16 36.94 -5.19 6.75
CA ILE A 16 36.50 -5.06 8.14
C ILE A 16 36.63 -3.60 8.61
N GLN A 17 37.72 -2.93 8.26
CA GLN A 17 37.91 -1.53 8.63
C GLN A 17 36.88 -0.60 7.96
N LEU A 18 36.47 -0.90 6.72
CA LEU A 18 35.35 -0.20 6.08
C LEU A 18 34.03 -0.40 6.82
N LEU A 19 33.71 -1.63 7.22
CA LEU A 19 32.51 -1.91 8.01
C LEU A 19 32.51 -1.14 9.33
N ILE A 20 33.65 -1.09 10.04
CA ILE A 20 33.80 -0.32 11.29
C ILE A 20 33.60 1.17 11.03
N VAL A 21 34.16 1.73 9.95
CA VAL A 21 33.98 3.15 9.61
C VAL A 21 32.51 3.45 9.32
N LEU A 22 31.83 2.59 8.57
CA LEU A 22 30.40 2.73 8.28
C LEU A 22 29.57 2.77 9.56
N LEU A 23 29.81 1.82 10.47
CA LEU A 23 29.13 1.72 11.76
C LEU A 23 29.42 2.90 12.68
N LYS A 24 30.62 3.50 12.61
CA LYS A 24 31.02 4.59 13.51
C LYS A 24 30.63 5.97 12.99
N LYS A 25 30.55 6.17 11.67
CA LYS A 25 30.47 7.52 11.06
C LYS A 25 29.37 7.70 10.01
N ASN A 26 28.76 6.63 9.51
CA ASN A 26 27.82 6.69 8.39
C ASN A 26 26.47 6.03 8.69
N HIS A 27 25.87 6.31 9.85
CA HIS A 27 24.58 5.71 10.26
C HIS A 27 23.48 5.90 9.23
N LEU A 28 23.42 7.05 8.54
CA LEU A 28 22.42 7.31 7.51
C LEU A 28 22.53 6.35 6.31
N LEU A 29 23.76 5.98 5.89
CA LEU A 29 23.95 5.00 4.81
C LEU A 29 23.47 3.61 5.24
N LEU A 30 23.68 3.25 6.51
CA LEU A 30 23.26 1.96 7.06
C LEU A 30 21.76 1.87 7.36
N LEU A 31 21.11 3.01 7.66
CA LEU A 31 19.67 3.06 7.93
C LEU A 31 18.86 2.47 6.77
N TYR A 32 19.17 2.84 5.52
CA TYR A 32 18.49 2.31 4.34
C TYR A 32 18.68 0.80 4.19
N TRP A 33 19.87 0.27 4.49
CA TRP A 33 20.11 -1.16 4.51
C TRP A 33 19.25 -1.86 5.56
N ILE A 34 19.20 -1.33 6.79
CA ILE A 34 18.40 -1.92 7.89
C ILE A 34 16.92 -2.00 7.49
N ILE A 35 16.38 -0.95 6.87
CA ILE A 35 14.99 -0.94 6.38
C ILE A 35 14.79 -2.00 5.29
N LEU A 36 15.68 -2.06 4.29
CA LEU A 36 15.58 -3.07 3.22
C LEU A 36 15.71 -4.51 3.75
N PHE A 37 16.62 -4.77 4.69
CA PHE A 37 16.71 -6.05 5.38
C PHE A 37 15.42 -6.37 6.13
N GLY A 38 14.83 -5.38 6.80
CA GLY A 38 13.57 -5.52 7.51
C GLY A 38 12.41 -5.93 6.62
N TRP A 39 12.31 -5.37 5.41
CA TRP A 39 11.28 -5.72 4.44
C TRP A 39 11.52 -7.07 3.77
N VAL A 40 12.75 -7.34 3.33
CA VAL A 40 13.07 -8.61 2.65
C VAL A 40 13.00 -9.82 3.57
N THR A 41 13.28 -9.65 4.87
CA THR A 41 13.14 -10.73 5.88
C THR A 41 11.73 -10.86 6.44
N ASN A 42 10.77 -10.06 5.95
CA ASN A 42 9.38 -10.01 6.46
C ASN A 42 9.29 -9.71 7.97
N SER A 43 10.29 -9.02 8.55
CA SER A 43 10.33 -8.71 9.99
C SER A 43 9.65 -7.40 10.36
N SER A 44 9.31 -6.57 9.36
CA SER A 44 8.65 -5.28 9.53
C SER A 44 7.61 -5.04 8.44
N SER A 45 6.54 -4.32 8.78
CA SER A 45 5.49 -3.90 7.85
C SER A 45 4.74 -5.03 7.11
N GLN A 46 4.77 -6.26 7.64
CA GLN A 46 4.06 -7.41 7.06
C GLN A 46 2.56 -7.17 6.95
N THR A 47 1.93 -6.60 7.99
CA THR A 47 0.48 -6.32 8.01
C THR A 47 0.00 -5.50 6.82
N PHE A 48 0.86 -4.63 6.26
CA PHE A 48 0.54 -3.77 5.12
C PHE A 48 0.98 -4.34 3.76
N GLY A 49 1.57 -5.54 3.72
CA GLY A 49 2.02 -6.19 2.48
C GLY A 49 3.24 -5.54 1.81
N ILE A 50 3.99 -4.65 2.50
CA ILE A 50 5.18 -4.00 1.93
C ILE A 50 6.27 -5.02 1.51
N PRO A 51 6.59 -6.06 2.30
CA PRO A 51 7.53 -7.11 1.89
C PRO A 51 7.23 -7.73 0.53
N TYR A 52 5.95 -7.83 0.16
CA TYR A 52 5.51 -8.46 -1.09
C TYR A 52 5.94 -7.69 -2.33
N LEU A 53 6.09 -6.36 -2.22
CA LEU A 53 6.62 -5.52 -3.31
C LEU A 53 8.06 -5.89 -3.71
N PHE A 54 8.79 -6.60 -2.83
CA PHE A 54 10.15 -7.08 -3.05
C PHE A 54 10.19 -8.58 -3.32
N LEU A 55 9.41 -9.38 -2.60
CA LEU A 55 9.44 -10.84 -2.70
C LEU A 55 8.57 -11.38 -3.85
N ASP A 56 7.60 -10.61 -4.33
CA ASP A 56 6.72 -10.92 -5.46
C ASP A 56 6.52 -9.68 -6.36
N PRO A 57 7.60 -9.16 -6.97
CA PRO A 57 7.56 -7.92 -7.74
C PRO A 57 6.76 -8.11 -9.03
N GLU A 58 5.69 -7.34 -9.20
CA GLU A 58 4.84 -7.39 -10.40
C GLU A 58 5.32 -6.39 -11.47
N TYR A 59 5.47 -6.87 -12.71
CA TYR A 59 5.71 -6.05 -13.90
C TYR A 59 4.76 -6.50 -15.02
N MET A 60 3.99 -5.56 -15.57
CA MET A 60 2.97 -5.83 -16.60
C MET A 60 2.01 -6.97 -16.20
N ALA A 61 1.51 -6.97 -14.96
CA ALA A 61 0.62 -8.01 -14.43
C ALA A 61 1.23 -9.42 -14.33
N THR A 62 2.55 -9.53 -14.33
CA THR A 62 3.26 -10.81 -14.23
C THR A 62 4.44 -10.73 -13.28
N VAL A 63 4.70 -11.84 -12.59
CA VAL A 63 5.92 -12.05 -11.79
C VAL A 63 6.77 -13.10 -12.47
N GLY A 64 8.04 -12.78 -12.76
CA GLY A 64 8.92 -13.69 -13.46
C GLY A 64 10.32 -13.12 -13.67
N PHE A 65 11.04 -13.65 -14.65
CA PHE A 65 12.41 -13.24 -14.97
C PHE A 65 12.54 -11.72 -15.11
N THR A 66 11.66 -11.08 -15.89
CA THR A 66 11.75 -9.65 -16.21
C THR A 66 11.49 -8.77 -15.00
N SER A 67 10.52 -9.11 -14.15
CA SER A 67 10.24 -8.30 -12.95
C SER A 67 11.41 -8.37 -11.96
N PHE A 68 11.96 -9.57 -11.73
CA PHE A 68 13.14 -9.75 -10.90
C PHE A 68 14.42 -9.19 -11.55
N LEU A 69 14.53 -9.14 -12.87
CA LEU A 69 15.62 -8.46 -13.57
C LEU A 69 15.62 -6.96 -13.27
N ILE A 70 14.45 -6.32 -13.25
CA ILE A 70 14.34 -4.89 -12.91
C ILE A 70 14.68 -4.66 -11.43
N ILE A 71 14.18 -5.51 -10.52
CA ILE A 71 14.60 -5.49 -9.10
C ILE A 71 16.11 -5.65 -8.96
N GLY A 72 16.72 -6.59 -9.70
CA GLY A 72 18.15 -6.84 -9.71
C GLY A 72 18.92 -5.62 -10.17
N PHE A 73 18.47 -4.99 -11.25
CA PHE A 73 19.05 -3.75 -11.78
C PHE A 73 18.97 -2.60 -10.77
N ALA A 74 17.82 -2.41 -10.12
CA ALA A 74 17.63 -1.40 -9.07
C ALA A 74 18.52 -1.69 -7.85
N THR A 75 18.62 -2.95 -7.43
CA THR A 75 19.48 -3.39 -6.32
C THR A 75 20.96 -3.18 -6.66
N GLY A 76 21.38 -3.51 -7.88
CA GLY A 76 22.73 -3.23 -8.38
C GLY A 76 23.03 -1.72 -8.40
N SER A 77 22.05 -0.90 -8.81
CA SER A 77 22.15 0.57 -8.77
C SER A 77 22.35 1.06 -7.34
N PHE A 78 21.55 0.58 -6.40
CA PHE A 78 21.65 0.92 -4.98
C PHE A 78 22.99 0.50 -4.37
N ILE A 79 23.48 -0.70 -4.67
CA ILE A 79 24.81 -1.18 -4.25
C ILE A 79 25.90 -0.24 -4.77
N MET A 80 25.84 0.13 -6.04
CA MET A 80 26.84 1.02 -6.63
C MET A 80 26.75 2.42 -6.04
N VAL A 81 25.57 2.98 -5.85
CA VAL A 81 25.34 4.28 -5.20
C VAL A 81 25.85 4.29 -3.76
N PHE A 82 25.61 3.21 -3.01
CA PHE A 82 26.17 3.03 -1.67
C PHE A 82 27.70 3.03 -1.70
N ASN A 83 28.31 2.32 -2.65
CA ASN A 83 29.77 2.28 -2.81
C ASN A 83 30.36 3.63 -3.21
N ILE A 84 29.73 4.33 -4.16
CA ILE A 84 30.10 5.68 -4.59
C ILE A 84 30.02 6.63 -3.39
N SER A 85 28.87 6.70 -2.72
CA SER A 85 28.67 7.61 -1.58
C SER A 85 29.60 7.29 -0.42
N SER A 86 29.85 6.00 -0.14
CA SER A 86 30.82 5.57 0.87
C SER A 86 32.25 6.00 0.47
N TYR A 87 32.66 5.80 -0.78
CA TYR A 87 33.96 6.25 -1.29
C TYR A 87 34.12 7.76 -1.18
N ILE A 88 33.09 8.52 -1.53
CA ILE A 88 33.08 9.99 -1.42
C ILE A 88 33.29 10.42 0.04
N MET A 89 32.54 9.81 0.96
CA MET A 89 32.56 10.20 2.36
C MET A 89 33.78 9.70 3.13
N ASN A 90 34.38 8.58 2.73
CA ASN A 90 35.39 7.86 3.50
C ASN A 90 36.73 7.69 2.79
N GLY A 91 36.82 7.91 1.47
CA GLY A 91 38.02 7.64 0.67
C GLY A 91 39.27 8.34 1.21
N PHE A 92 39.15 9.61 1.61
CA PHE A 92 40.26 10.38 2.19
C PHE A 92 40.83 9.80 3.49
N ARG A 93 40.08 8.96 4.21
CA ARG A 93 40.54 8.28 5.43
C ARG A 93 41.47 7.11 5.11
N PHE A 94 41.53 6.68 3.85
CA PHE A 94 42.35 5.58 3.38
C PHE A 94 43.26 6.04 2.21
N PRO A 95 44.29 6.87 2.46
CA PRO A 95 45.13 7.44 1.42
C PRO A 95 45.80 6.41 0.50
N PHE A 96 46.09 5.20 1.02
CA PHE A 96 46.72 4.12 0.23
C PHE A 96 45.89 3.68 -0.98
N ILE A 97 44.58 3.96 -1.01
CA ILE A 97 43.73 3.57 -2.13
C ILE A 97 44.03 4.42 -3.36
N ALA A 98 44.39 5.70 -3.15
CA ALA A 98 44.74 6.59 -4.24
C ALA A 98 46.01 6.14 -4.98
N THR A 99 46.88 5.37 -4.32
CA THR A 99 48.15 4.87 -4.90
C THR A 99 47.99 3.54 -5.64
N LEU A 100 46.79 2.95 -5.65
CA LEU A 100 46.49 1.68 -6.33
C LEU A 100 45.98 1.91 -7.75
N SER A 101 46.21 0.92 -8.62
CA SER A 101 45.50 0.85 -9.90
C SER A 101 44.00 0.68 -9.67
N ARG A 102 43.19 1.43 -10.43
CA ARG A 102 41.72 1.45 -10.37
C ARG A 102 41.18 1.62 -8.92
N PRO A 103 41.43 2.76 -8.26
CA PRO A 103 41.10 3.01 -6.85
C PRO A 103 39.66 2.65 -6.45
N PHE A 104 38.68 3.10 -7.26
CA PHE A 104 37.26 2.88 -6.99
C PHE A 104 36.85 1.40 -7.03
N LEU A 105 37.40 0.62 -7.97
CA LEU A 105 37.13 -0.82 -8.03
C LEU A 105 37.65 -1.54 -6.78
N LYS A 106 38.88 -1.21 -6.35
CA LYS A 106 39.46 -1.80 -5.14
C LYS A 106 38.61 -1.44 -3.93
N TYR A 107 38.12 -0.21 -3.85
CA TYR A 107 37.17 0.20 -2.81
C TYR A 107 35.91 -0.65 -2.83
N THR A 108 35.23 -0.76 -3.97
CA THR A 108 33.98 -1.53 -4.14
C THR A 108 34.16 -3.01 -3.81
N VAL A 109 35.25 -3.64 -4.26
CA VAL A 109 35.56 -5.05 -3.96
C VAL A 109 35.78 -5.28 -2.46
N ASN A 110 36.31 -4.29 -1.73
CA ASN A 110 36.52 -4.41 -0.30
C ASN A 110 35.28 -3.99 0.53
N ASN A 111 34.42 -3.11 0.00
CA ASN A 111 33.17 -2.68 0.63
C ASN A 111 31.99 -3.61 0.31
N PHE A 112 32.25 -4.92 0.18
CA PHE A 112 31.28 -5.91 -0.29
C PHE A 112 30.42 -6.53 0.83
N ILE A 113 30.83 -6.43 2.09
CA ILE A 113 30.24 -7.22 3.20
C ILE A 113 28.72 -6.98 3.32
N VAL A 114 28.29 -5.71 3.42
CA VAL A 114 26.87 -5.36 3.56
C VAL A 114 26.07 -5.72 2.29
N PRO A 115 26.50 -5.31 1.07
CA PRO A 115 25.84 -5.73 -0.17
C PRO A 115 25.72 -7.25 -0.35
N ALA A 116 26.80 -8.00 -0.11
CA ALA A 116 26.82 -9.44 -0.30
C ALA A 116 25.90 -10.14 0.70
N LEU A 117 25.91 -9.71 1.97
CA LEU A 117 24.98 -10.22 2.97
C LEU A 117 23.53 -9.98 2.54
N PHE A 118 23.21 -8.78 2.06
CA PHE A 118 21.86 -8.46 1.59
C PHE A 118 21.44 -9.32 0.40
N VAL A 119 22.30 -9.46 -0.62
CA VAL A 119 22.02 -10.28 -1.80
C VAL A 119 21.78 -11.74 -1.41
N LEU A 120 22.59 -12.30 -0.52
CA LEU A 120 22.41 -13.67 -0.02
C LEU A 120 21.09 -13.82 0.73
N THR A 121 20.83 -12.92 1.69
CA THR A 121 19.57 -12.92 2.44
C THR A 121 18.37 -12.77 1.50
N TYR A 122 18.45 -11.91 0.49
CA TYR A 122 17.36 -11.69 -0.43
C TYR A 122 17.07 -12.91 -1.31
N ILE A 123 18.10 -13.54 -1.89
CA ILE A 123 17.92 -14.77 -2.67
C ILE A 123 17.29 -15.88 -1.81
N THR A 124 17.76 -16.06 -0.57
CA THR A 124 17.17 -17.05 0.36
C THR A 124 15.70 -16.75 0.64
N ASN A 125 15.34 -15.49 0.88
CA ASN A 125 13.95 -15.11 1.14
C ASN A 125 13.08 -15.20 -0.12
N ILE A 126 13.57 -14.88 -1.32
CA ILE A 126 12.83 -15.09 -2.58
C ILE A 126 12.48 -16.57 -2.74
N ILE A 127 13.47 -17.46 -2.61
CA ILE A 127 13.25 -18.91 -2.75
C ILE A 127 12.24 -19.40 -1.71
N TYR A 128 12.43 -19.03 -0.45
CA TYR A 128 11.50 -19.42 0.62
C TYR A 128 10.09 -18.89 0.38
N PHE A 129 9.96 -17.62 -0.03
CA PHE A 129 8.68 -16.97 -0.23
C PHE A 129 7.91 -17.55 -1.42
N GLN A 130 8.57 -17.72 -2.56
CA GLN A 130 7.93 -18.20 -3.80
C GLN A 130 7.47 -19.66 -3.70
N ILE A 131 8.16 -20.50 -2.91
CA ILE A 131 7.72 -21.86 -2.59
C ILE A 131 6.48 -21.85 -1.68
N ASN A 132 6.54 -21.09 -0.58
CA ASN A 132 5.56 -21.22 0.50
C ASN A 132 4.31 -20.33 0.35
N ASN A 133 4.39 -19.23 -0.41
CA ASN A 133 3.31 -18.26 -0.57
C ASN A 133 2.76 -18.18 -2.01
N GLU A 134 3.61 -18.36 -3.03
CA GLU A 134 3.17 -18.29 -4.44
C GLU A 134 2.96 -19.67 -5.09
N TYR A 135 3.33 -20.75 -4.40
CA TYR A 135 3.23 -22.13 -4.90
C TYR A 135 3.85 -22.33 -6.29
N GLN A 136 4.94 -21.61 -6.57
CA GLN A 136 5.63 -21.64 -7.86
C GLN A 136 6.48 -22.90 -8.02
N GLY A 137 6.55 -23.41 -9.26
CA GLY A 137 7.45 -24.51 -9.61
C GLY A 137 8.92 -24.12 -9.54
N ILE A 138 9.80 -25.10 -9.28
CA ILE A 138 11.25 -24.86 -9.10
C ILE A 138 11.89 -24.14 -10.30
N TRP A 139 11.44 -24.42 -11.52
CA TRP A 139 11.95 -23.79 -12.73
C TRP A 139 11.61 -22.30 -12.81
N ASN A 140 10.41 -21.92 -12.36
CA ASN A 140 10.01 -20.50 -12.30
C ASN A 140 10.86 -19.76 -11.28
N ILE A 141 11.09 -20.37 -10.10
CA ILE A 141 11.93 -19.79 -9.05
C ILE A 141 13.38 -19.62 -9.54
N LEU A 142 13.95 -20.63 -10.21
CA LEU A 142 15.28 -20.52 -10.79
C LEU A 142 15.37 -19.40 -11.83
N SER A 143 14.34 -19.24 -12.67
CA SER A 143 14.23 -18.15 -13.64
C SER A 143 14.17 -16.78 -12.96
N GLN A 144 13.37 -16.62 -11.90
CA GLN A 144 13.28 -15.39 -11.11
C GLN A 144 14.63 -15.03 -10.45
N VAL A 145 15.28 -15.98 -9.79
CA VAL A 145 16.61 -15.79 -9.17
C VAL A 145 17.66 -15.44 -10.22
N LEU A 146 17.63 -16.12 -11.38
CA LEU A 146 18.52 -15.80 -12.50
C LEU A 146 18.28 -14.38 -13.01
N GLY A 147 17.02 -13.97 -13.19
CA GLY A 147 16.65 -12.61 -13.57
C GLY A 147 17.25 -11.57 -12.62
N PHE A 148 17.08 -11.77 -11.31
CA PHE A 148 17.66 -10.92 -10.29
C PHE A 148 19.19 -10.83 -10.37
N ILE A 149 19.89 -11.96 -10.46
CA ILE A 149 21.36 -11.99 -10.54
C ILE A 149 21.86 -11.34 -11.83
N VAL A 150 21.20 -11.59 -12.96
CA VAL A 150 21.55 -10.98 -14.26
C VAL A 150 21.38 -9.47 -14.19
N GLY A 151 20.22 -8.98 -13.73
CA GLY A 151 19.97 -7.54 -13.60
C GLY A 151 20.98 -6.84 -12.71
N LEU A 152 21.29 -7.44 -11.56
CA LEU A 152 22.30 -6.94 -10.61
C LEU A 152 23.70 -6.88 -11.24
N SER A 153 24.10 -7.96 -11.91
CA SER A 153 25.42 -8.06 -12.55
C SER A 153 25.58 -7.06 -13.68
N VAL A 154 24.55 -6.92 -14.53
CA VAL A 154 24.52 -5.95 -15.64
C VAL A 154 24.73 -4.54 -15.11
N MET A 155 24.00 -4.14 -14.06
CA MET A 155 24.11 -2.78 -13.53
C MET A 155 25.48 -2.48 -12.91
N ILE A 156 26.03 -3.44 -12.16
CA ILE A 156 27.39 -3.33 -11.60
C ILE A 156 28.42 -3.22 -12.73
N MET A 157 28.31 -4.05 -13.78
CA MET A 157 29.20 -4.01 -14.93
C MET A 157 29.13 -2.68 -15.69
N ILE A 158 27.94 -2.15 -15.94
CA ILE A 158 27.74 -0.84 -16.59
C ILE A 158 28.44 0.25 -15.77
N THR A 159 28.21 0.27 -14.45
CA THR A 159 28.77 1.30 -13.58
C THR A 159 30.30 1.21 -13.48
N LEU A 160 30.85 0.01 -13.30
CA LEU A 160 32.29 -0.19 -13.24
C LEU A 160 32.96 0.14 -14.58
N THR A 161 32.35 -0.20 -15.71
CA THR A 161 32.85 0.14 -17.04
C THR A 161 32.92 1.65 -17.24
N TYR A 162 31.91 2.39 -16.79
CA TYR A 162 31.92 3.85 -16.79
C TYR A 162 33.10 4.40 -15.97
N PHE A 163 33.28 3.95 -14.72
CA PHE A 163 34.39 4.40 -13.88
C PHE A 163 35.76 3.97 -14.41
N PHE A 164 35.88 2.84 -15.10
CA PHE A 164 37.13 2.43 -15.75
C PHE A 164 37.51 3.33 -16.92
N ARG A 165 36.53 3.83 -17.67
CA ARG A 165 36.78 4.72 -18.80
C ARG A 165 37.04 6.16 -18.36
N THR A 166 36.44 6.59 -17.25
CA THR A 166 36.46 8.00 -16.81
C THR A 166 37.48 8.30 -15.71
N ASN A 167 37.83 7.33 -14.86
CA ASN A 167 38.84 7.52 -13.81
C ASN A 167 40.23 7.28 -14.38
N LYS A 168 41.07 8.32 -14.36
CA LYS A 168 42.51 8.18 -14.55
C LYS A 168 43.13 7.74 -13.22
N ASP A 169 43.99 6.74 -13.24
CA ASP A 169 44.80 6.38 -12.08
C ASP A 169 46.06 7.25 -12.01
N VAL A 170 46.88 7.05 -10.99
CA VAL A 170 48.11 7.83 -10.79
C VAL A 170 49.11 7.63 -11.93
N ILE A 171 49.05 6.48 -12.61
CA ILE A 171 49.83 6.19 -13.83
C ILE A 171 49.40 7.14 -14.96
N LEU A 172 48.09 7.23 -15.22
CA LEU A 172 47.52 8.07 -16.27
C LEU A 172 47.53 9.57 -15.94
N MET A 173 47.48 9.95 -14.65
CA MET A 173 47.49 11.37 -14.23
C MET A 173 48.90 11.95 -14.10
N PHE A 174 49.87 11.14 -13.66
CA PHE A 174 51.19 11.63 -13.23
C PHE A 174 52.37 10.82 -13.79
N GLY A 175 52.13 9.79 -14.60
CA GLY A 175 53.18 8.98 -15.23
C GLY A 175 53.94 8.05 -14.27
N MET A 176 53.44 7.83 -13.05
CA MET A 176 54.09 7.01 -12.03
C MET A 176 53.47 5.61 -11.94
N GLU A 177 54.29 4.56 -11.80
CA GLU A 177 53.81 3.19 -11.60
C GLU A 177 52.95 3.08 -10.33
N SER A 178 51.81 2.36 -10.43
CA SER A 178 50.95 2.13 -9.28
C SER A 178 51.64 1.27 -8.23
N SER A 179 51.38 1.56 -6.95
CA SER A 179 52.01 0.81 -5.85
C SER A 179 51.68 -0.69 -5.82
N ASP A 180 50.66 -1.14 -6.55
CA ASP A 180 50.33 -2.56 -6.67
C ASP A 180 50.86 -3.25 -7.93
N SER A 181 51.44 -2.50 -8.87
CA SER A 181 52.19 -3.02 -10.02
C SER A 181 53.69 -3.14 -9.75
N ASP A 182 54.26 -2.29 -8.89
CA ASP A 182 55.67 -2.34 -8.50
C ASP A 182 55.93 -3.44 -7.43
N PRO A 183 56.73 -4.48 -7.74
CA PRO A 183 57.12 -5.52 -6.77
C PRO A 183 57.96 -4.99 -5.61
N ASN A 184 58.73 -3.92 -5.84
CA ASN A 184 59.74 -3.35 -4.94
C ASN A 184 59.18 -2.24 -4.01
N ALA A 185 57.92 -1.83 -4.20
CA ALA A 185 57.30 -0.81 -3.36
C ALA A 185 57.32 -1.21 -1.86
N PRO A 186 57.78 -0.33 -0.94
CA PRO A 186 57.87 -0.67 0.48
C PRO A 186 56.50 -0.95 1.10
N PHE A 187 56.44 -1.91 2.03
CA PHE A 187 55.23 -2.15 2.82
C PHE A 187 54.95 -1.00 3.78
N ALA A 188 53.69 -0.77 4.13
CA ALA A 188 53.37 0.30 5.07
C ALA A 188 54.06 0.07 6.44
N ARG A 189 54.60 1.15 7.03
CA ARG A 189 55.46 1.08 8.24
C ARG A 189 54.81 0.32 9.40
N HIS A 190 53.50 0.46 9.59
CA HIS A 190 52.74 -0.24 10.64
C HIS A 190 52.58 -1.75 10.43
N ILE A 191 53.01 -2.28 9.28
CA ILE A 191 53.08 -3.73 8.97
C ILE A 191 54.49 -4.26 9.26
N ILE A 192 55.52 -3.43 9.08
CA ILE A 192 56.94 -3.78 9.24
C ILE A 192 57.34 -3.76 10.72
N ASP A 193 56.85 -2.79 11.51
CA ASP A 193 57.13 -2.64 12.95
C ASP A 193 56.36 -3.65 13.84
N GLY A 194 56.12 -4.86 13.33
CA GLY A 194 55.34 -5.91 13.99
C GLY A 194 56.05 -6.60 15.17
N ASP A 195 57.27 -6.19 15.53
CA ASP A 195 58.00 -6.66 16.70
C ASP A 195 58.93 -5.54 17.22
N GLU A 196 58.89 -5.32 18.54
CA GLU A 196 59.77 -4.51 19.39
C GLU A 196 59.36 -3.12 19.92
N LYS A 197 59.52 -3.05 21.24
CA LYS A 197 59.46 -1.92 22.16
C LYS A 197 60.37 -0.76 21.71
N LYS A 198 59.89 0.16 20.88
CA LYS A 198 60.43 1.54 20.86
C LYS A 198 59.32 2.58 20.89
N LYS A 199 58.71 2.71 22.08
CA LYS A 199 58.24 4.02 22.57
C LYS A 199 59.47 4.91 22.74
N LYS A 200 59.85 5.70 21.74
CA LYS A 200 60.56 6.96 21.96
C LYS A 200 60.46 7.86 20.73
N SER A 201 59.72 8.95 20.94
CA SER A 201 59.87 10.26 20.32
C SER A 201 60.13 10.29 18.82
N PHE A 202 59.06 10.28 18.02
CA PHE A 202 59.10 10.89 16.69
C PHE A 202 57.89 11.81 16.52
N LYS A 203 58.20 13.08 16.22
CA LYS A 203 57.22 14.14 15.90
C LYS A 203 56.25 13.59 14.86
N ARG A 204 54.99 13.38 15.27
CA ARG A 204 53.89 13.16 14.35
C ARG A 204 53.86 14.36 13.40
N SER A 205 54.20 14.15 12.14
CA SER A 205 53.81 15.10 11.10
C SER A 205 52.29 15.21 11.18
N GLN A 206 51.77 16.44 11.30
CA GLN A 206 50.34 16.74 11.42
C GLN A 206 49.49 16.14 10.30
N HIS A 207 50.09 15.69 9.20
CA HIS A 207 49.38 15.05 8.09
C HIS A 207 49.01 13.57 8.31
N ASN A 208 49.68 12.84 9.20
CA ASN A 208 49.39 11.42 9.44
C ASN A 208 48.30 11.15 10.49
N GLU A 209 47.77 12.17 11.18
CA GLU A 209 46.75 11.96 12.23
C GLU A 209 45.35 11.63 11.69
N ARG A 210 45.12 11.72 10.37
CA ARG A 210 43.81 11.44 9.74
C ARG A 210 43.71 10.08 9.03
N ALA A 211 44.81 9.34 8.88
CA ALA A 211 44.83 8.08 8.15
C ALA A 211 44.33 6.91 9.02
N TRP A 212 43.39 6.14 8.49
CA TRP A 212 42.85 4.95 9.15
C TRP A 212 43.73 3.73 8.87
N ARG A 213 44.12 2.99 9.91
CA ARG A 213 45.03 1.85 9.78
C ARG A 213 44.40 0.70 9.01
N VAL A 214 45.11 0.22 7.98
CA VAL A 214 44.75 -0.96 7.18
C VAL A 214 46.03 -1.75 6.87
N ASP A 215 46.02 -3.06 7.13
CA ASP A 215 47.18 -3.93 6.97
C ASP A 215 47.09 -4.77 5.68
N THR A 216 45.88 -5.23 5.32
CA THR A 216 45.64 -6.07 4.13
C THR A 216 44.43 -5.56 3.35
N TYR A 217 44.40 -5.80 2.03
CA TYR A 217 43.25 -5.49 1.19
C TYR A 217 43.06 -6.54 0.09
N LEU A 218 41.84 -6.67 -0.42
CA LEU A 218 41.54 -7.50 -1.59
C LEU A 218 41.93 -6.74 -2.86
N SER A 219 42.93 -7.25 -3.56
CA SER A 219 43.38 -6.70 -4.85
C SER A 219 42.46 -7.12 -6.00
N ASN A 220 41.82 -8.28 -5.86
CA ASN A 220 40.70 -8.78 -6.65
C ASN A 220 39.90 -9.73 -5.72
N PRO A 221 38.70 -10.20 -6.11
CA PRO A 221 37.86 -11.03 -5.23
C PRO A 221 38.51 -12.32 -4.71
N ARG A 222 39.65 -12.77 -5.28
CA ARG A 222 40.35 -14.02 -4.90
C ARG A 222 41.75 -13.79 -4.30
N LYS A 223 42.30 -12.58 -4.31
CA LYS A 223 43.71 -12.31 -3.98
C LYS A 223 43.86 -11.18 -2.96
N VAL A 224 44.36 -11.52 -1.78
CA VAL A 224 44.75 -10.59 -0.72
C VAL A 224 46.16 -10.04 -0.98
N LYS A 225 46.36 -8.73 -0.82
CA LYS A 225 47.66 -8.05 -0.86
C LYS A 225 47.88 -7.25 0.44
N LEU A 226 49.13 -6.98 0.77
CA LEU A 226 49.53 -6.10 1.87
C LEU A 226 49.53 -4.65 1.41
N VAL A 227 49.17 -3.73 2.31
CA VAL A 227 49.19 -2.29 2.03
C VAL A 227 50.62 -1.79 1.89
N ARG A 228 50.86 -0.97 0.87
CA ARG A 228 52.17 -0.34 0.58
C ARG A 228 52.26 1.05 1.22
N GLU A 229 53.47 1.55 1.40
CA GLU A 229 53.71 2.87 1.97
C GLU A 229 53.29 3.99 1.00
N THR A 230 52.63 5.02 1.52
CA THR A 230 52.11 6.16 0.73
C THR A 230 53.06 7.36 0.70
N GLY A 231 54.22 7.28 1.35
CA GLY A 231 55.13 8.41 1.56
C GLY A 231 55.77 8.98 0.30
N HIS A 232 55.75 8.23 -0.81
CA HIS A 232 56.30 8.66 -2.11
C HIS A 232 55.34 9.54 -2.93
N TYR A 233 54.09 9.73 -2.47
CA TYR A 233 53.08 10.55 -3.15
C TYR A 233 52.79 11.83 -2.35
N THR A 234 52.82 12.99 -2.99
CA THR A 234 52.42 14.27 -2.37
C THR A 234 50.93 14.29 -2.06
N ALA A 235 50.54 15.04 -1.02
CA ALA A 235 49.15 15.18 -0.61
C ALA A 235 48.25 15.72 -1.74
N GLU A 236 48.79 16.60 -2.59
CA GLU A 236 48.10 17.17 -3.75
C GLU A 236 47.76 16.12 -4.81
N MET A 237 48.66 15.15 -5.07
CA MET A 237 48.40 14.05 -6.02
C MET A 237 47.34 13.09 -5.51
N VAL A 238 47.30 12.84 -4.20
CA VAL A 238 46.26 12.01 -3.58
C VAL A 238 44.91 12.73 -3.65
N GLU A 239 44.89 14.04 -3.37
CA GLU A 239 43.68 14.86 -3.41
C GLU A 239 43.12 15.01 -4.83
N SER A 240 43.95 15.15 -5.85
CA SER A 240 43.51 15.26 -7.25
C SER A 240 42.82 13.99 -7.75
N VAL A 241 43.32 12.81 -7.35
CA VAL A 241 42.70 11.51 -7.68
C VAL A 241 41.30 11.42 -7.05
N PHE A 242 41.17 11.79 -5.76
CA PHE A 242 39.86 11.82 -5.12
C PHE A 242 38.93 12.82 -5.81
N ARG A 243 39.39 14.04 -6.12
CA ARG A 243 38.57 15.08 -6.77
C ARG A 243 38.04 14.65 -8.14
N GLN A 244 38.84 14.00 -8.97
CA GLN A 244 38.36 13.47 -10.26
C GLN A 244 37.27 12.40 -10.07
N ASN A 245 37.50 11.46 -9.15
CA ASN A 245 36.53 10.40 -8.88
C ASN A 245 35.21 10.97 -8.33
N HIS A 246 35.27 12.05 -7.53
CA HIS A 246 34.09 12.80 -7.08
C HIS A 246 33.32 13.45 -8.25
N LEU A 247 34.01 14.09 -9.20
CA LEU A 247 33.37 14.69 -10.37
C LEU A 247 32.65 13.64 -11.22
N ASN A 248 33.32 12.50 -11.48
CA ASN A 248 32.74 11.41 -12.25
C ASN A 248 31.52 10.79 -11.56
N ALA A 249 31.52 10.73 -10.23
CA ALA A 249 30.37 10.30 -9.45
C ALA A 249 29.20 11.28 -9.57
N ALA A 250 29.43 12.60 -9.50
CA ALA A 250 28.38 13.61 -9.66
C ALA A 250 27.66 13.53 -11.02
N ILE A 251 28.38 13.17 -12.10
CA ILE A 251 27.76 12.94 -13.42
C ILE A 251 26.79 11.75 -13.38
N VAL A 252 27.14 10.66 -12.68
CA VAL A 252 26.24 9.51 -12.50
C VAL A 252 24.99 9.92 -11.73
N GLU A 253 25.13 10.76 -10.70
CA GLU A 253 23.98 11.28 -9.94
C GLU A 253 23.01 12.05 -10.86
N ILE A 254 23.54 12.91 -11.75
CA ILE A 254 22.72 13.66 -12.72
C ILE A 254 22.01 12.71 -13.69
N ILE A 255 22.70 11.69 -14.21
CA ILE A 255 22.10 10.72 -15.14
C ILE A 255 20.96 9.94 -14.45
N VAL A 256 21.16 9.48 -13.22
CA VAL A 256 20.12 8.76 -12.47
C VAL A 256 18.93 9.67 -12.19
N PHE A 257 19.18 10.93 -11.81
CA PHE A 257 18.13 11.92 -11.60
C PHE A 257 17.33 12.21 -12.89
N ALA A 258 18.00 12.35 -14.03
CA ALA A 258 17.35 12.52 -15.33
C ALA A 258 16.50 11.29 -15.71
N PHE A 259 16.98 10.09 -15.42
CA PHE A 259 16.22 8.85 -15.63
C PHE A 259 14.93 8.82 -14.80
N PHE A 260 14.96 9.26 -13.55
CA PHE A 260 13.77 9.39 -12.71
C PHE A 260 12.72 10.34 -13.29
N ILE A 261 13.17 11.52 -13.76
CA ILE A 261 12.28 12.48 -14.43
C ILE A 261 11.65 11.83 -15.66
N LEU A 262 12.45 11.12 -16.45
CA LEU A 262 11.98 10.44 -17.66
C LEU A 262 10.92 9.37 -17.33
N MET A 263 11.15 8.53 -16.31
CA MET A 263 10.11 7.58 -15.86
C MET A 263 8.83 8.30 -15.43
N GLY A 264 8.94 9.44 -14.74
CA GLY A 264 7.78 10.23 -14.30
C GLY A 264 6.99 10.81 -15.46
N LEU A 265 7.67 11.20 -16.53
CA LEU A 265 7.07 11.72 -17.76
C LEU A 265 6.37 10.64 -18.60
N PHE A 266 6.77 9.37 -18.49
CA PHE A 266 6.21 8.28 -19.29
C PHE A 266 5.43 7.23 -18.46
N LYS A 267 5.08 7.54 -17.20
CA LYS A 267 4.40 6.64 -16.25
C LYS A 267 3.06 6.04 -16.70
N ASP A 268 2.41 6.61 -17.71
CA ASP A 268 1.16 6.07 -18.27
C ASP A 268 1.40 4.81 -19.13
N TYR A 269 2.59 4.67 -19.72
CA TYR A 269 2.93 3.54 -20.57
C TYR A 269 3.36 2.34 -19.70
N ALA A 270 2.79 1.16 -19.97
CA ALA A 270 3.06 -0.05 -19.21
C ALA A 270 4.57 -0.41 -19.11
N LEU A 271 5.36 -0.05 -20.13
CA LEU A 271 6.82 -0.24 -20.16
C LEU A 271 7.55 0.53 -19.04
N PHE A 272 7.04 1.68 -18.62
CA PHE A 272 7.69 2.53 -17.62
C PHE A 272 7.16 2.30 -16.20
N LYS A 273 6.08 1.52 -16.04
CA LYS A 273 5.54 1.09 -14.74
C LYS A 273 6.39 -0.05 -14.17
N ILE A 274 7.59 0.27 -13.71
CA ILE A 274 8.49 -0.70 -13.08
C ILE A 274 7.92 -1.22 -11.75
N PRO A 275 8.38 -2.38 -11.24
CA PRO A 275 7.98 -2.85 -9.91
C PRO A 275 8.20 -1.79 -8.83
N ALA A 276 7.27 -1.68 -7.89
CA ALA A 276 7.31 -0.75 -6.78
C ALA A 276 8.53 -0.98 -5.90
N GLY A 277 8.90 -2.24 -5.62
CA GLY A 277 10.12 -2.56 -4.88
C GLY A 277 11.37 -1.94 -5.53
N ALA A 278 11.49 -2.01 -6.85
CA ALA A 278 12.58 -1.34 -7.58
C ALA A 278 12.50 0.17 -7.43
N SER A 279 11.30 0.75 -7.54
CA SER A 279 11.08 2.19 -7.38
C SER A 279 11.54 2.68 -6.01
N VAL A 280 11.17 1.98 -4.94
CA VAL A 280 11.57 2.29 -3.56
C VAL A 280 13.10 2.16 -3.38
N ILE A 281 13.73 1.12 -3.92
CA ILE A 281 15.19 0.97 -3.89
C ILE A 281 15.89 2.13 -4.61
N LEU A 282 15.36 2.55 -5.76
CA LEU A 282 15.90 3.68 -6.49
C LEU A 282 15.71 4.99 -5.71
N ILE A 283 14.61 5.21 -4.99
CA ILE A 283 14.46 6.39 -4.11
C ILE A 283 15.51 6.38 -3.00
N PHE A 284 15.71 5.24 -2.35
CA PHE A 284 16.75 5.12 -1.32
C PHE A 284 18.13 5.42 -1.91
N SER A 285 18.37 5.00 -3.16
CA SER A 285 19.57 5.38 -3.91
C SER A 285 19.64 6.90 -4.08
N MET A 286 18.56 7.56 -4.50
CA MET A 286 18.50 9.01 -4.64
C MET A 286 18.78 9.73 -3.32
N PHE A 287 18.17 9.32 -2.21
CA PHE A 287 18.41 9.93 -0.91
C PHE A 287 19.85 9.73 -0.43
N ILE A 288 20.45 8.56 -0.68
CA ILE A 288 21.86 8.33 -0.39
C ILE A 288 22.75 9.29 -1.19
N MET A 289 22.55 9.41 -2.51
CA MET A 289 23.33 10.33 -3.36
C MET A 289 23.16 11.78 -2.90
N LEU A 290 21.91 12.22 -2.71
CA LEU A 290 21.61 13.58 -2.28
C LEU A 290 22.25 13.90 -0.92
N SER A 291 22.18 12.96 0.03
CA SER A 291 22.79 13.13 1.35
C SER A 291 24.32 13.20 1.30
N SER A 292 24.96 12.48 0.37
CA SER A 292 26.41 12.48 0.20
C SER A 292 26.88 13.75 -0.51
N ALA A 293 26.16 14.21 -1.54
CA ALA A 293 26.38 15.47 -2.23
C ALA A 293 26.24 16.67 -1.27
N PHE A 294 25.16 16.73 -0.47
CA PHE A 294 24.96 17.80 0.51
C PHE A 294 26.09 17.88 1.54
N ARG A 295 26.54 16.73 2.07
CA ARG A 295 27.68 16.69 3.01
C ARG A 295 28.98 17.10 2.35
N PHE A 296 29.17 16.76 1.07
CA PHE A 296 30.35 17.13 0.32
C PHE A 296 30.41 18.65 0.07
N TRP A 297 29.31 19.27 -0.36
CA TRP A 297 29.27 20.71 -0.66
C TRP A 297 29.29 21.58 0.59
N LEU A 298 28.49 21.23 1.61
CA LEU A 298 28.29 22.07 2.79
C LEU A 298 29.24 21.74 3.94
N LYS A 299 30.01 20.66 3.85
CA LYS A 299 30.97 20.20 4.86
C LYS A 299 30.36 20.20 6.27
N ALA A 300 30.92 20.95 7.21
CA ALA A 300 30.45 21.01 8.60
C ALA A 300 29.06 21.64 8.76
N TRP A 301 28.61 22.47 7.81
CA TRP A 301 27.32 23.14 7.85
C TRP A 301 26.17 22.30 7.32
N SER A 302 26.43 21.09 6.81
CA SER A 302 25.41 20.25 6.15
C SER A 302 24.19 20.01 7.03
N THR A 303 24.40 19.77 8.33
CA THR A 303 23.30 19.49 9.28
C THR A 303 22.47 20.75 9.53
N SER A 304 23.11 21.90 9.77
CA SER A 304 22.41 23.17 10.03
C SER A 304 21.61 23.64 8.82
N VAL A 305 22.17 23.52 7.61
CA VAL A 305 21.47 23.87 6.36
C VAL A 305 20.32 22.91 6.08
N LEU A 306 20.48 21.60 6.36
CA LEU A 306 19.38 20.64 6.22
C LEU A 306 18.21 20.98 7.15
N ILE A 307 18.50 21.34 8.40
CA ILE A 307 17.46 21.79 9.36
C ILE A 307 16.78 23.05 8.85
N LEU A 308 17.54 24.06 8.42
CA LEU A 308 16.99 25.29 7.85
C LEU A 308 16.13 24.99 6.61
N PHE A 309 16.59 24.12 5.72
CA PHE A 309 15.85 23.69 4.53
C PHE A 309 14.51 23.04 4.92
N ILE A 310 14.50 22.13 5.89
CA ILE A 310 13.25 21.52 6.39
C ILE A 310 12.31 22.58 6.95
N LEU A 311 12.82 23.54 7.74
CA LEU A 311 12.02 24.64 8.29
C LEU A 311 11.44 25.54 7.18
N VAL A 312 12.22 25.85 6.16
CA VAL A 312 11.78 26.64 5.00
C VAL A 312 10.73 25.88 4.19
N VAL A 313 10.94 24.58 3.91
CA VAL A 313 9.95 23.75 3.22
C VAL A 313 8.65 23.66 4.03
N ASN A 314 8.75 23.48 5.35
CA ASN A 314 7.59 23.49 6.25
C ASN A 314 6.89 24.86 6.31
N PHE A 315 7.64 25.96 6.24
CA PHE A 315 7.05 27.29 6.16
C PHE A 315 6.38 27.55 4.79
N ILE A 316 6.95 27.05 3.70
CA ILE A 316 6.36 27.19 2.35
C ILE A 316 5.14 26.28 2.19
N SER A 317 5.12 25.10 2.84
CA SER A 317 4.03 24.14 2.70
C SER A 317 2.67 24.66 3.18
N GLN A 318 2.64 25.59 4.14
CA GLN A 318 1.40 26.23 4.61
C GLN A 318 0.66 27.02 3.51
N TYR A 319 1.36 27.44 2.44
CA TYR A 319 0.78 28.15 1.30
C TYR A 319 0.23 27.21 0.22
N GLY A 320 0.15 25.90 0.48
CA GLY A 320 -0.42 24.92 -0.44
C GLY A 320 0.46 24.59 -1.66
N VAL A 321 1.71 25.08 -1.72
CA VAL A 321 2.63 24.88 -2.87
C VAL A 321 2.96 23.39 -3.10
N PHE A 322 3.04 22.61 -2.02
CA PHE A 322 3.36 21.18 -2.08
C PHE A 322 2.12 20.27 -1.96
N TYR A 323 0.94 20.83 -1.73
CA TYR A 323 -0.30 20.06 -1.58
C TYR A 323 -1.08 20.05 -2.89
N SER A 324 -0.96 18.94 -3.60
CA SER A 324 -1.87 18.59 -4.69
C SER A 324 -3.17 18.09 -4.07
N ASP A 325 -4.23 18.91 -4.10
CA ASP A 325 -5.58 18.48 -3.70
C ASP A 325 -5.97 17.22 -4.46
N ASN A 326 -6.18 16.14 -3.71
CA ASN A 326 -6.69 14.92 -4.29
C ASN A 326 -8.21 15.02 -4.40
N LYS A 327 -8.74 15.09 -5.62
CA LYS A 327 -10.15 15.42 -5.87
C LYS A 327 -10.96 14.18 -6.25
N ALA A 328 -12.26 14.23 -6.02
CA ALA A 328 -13.21 13.26 -6.55
C ALA A 328 -13.44 13.53 -8.05
N TYR A 329 -13.23 12.53 -8.90
CA TYR A 329 -13.31 12.70 -10.35
C TYR A 329 -14.77 12.73 -10.81
N GLY A 330 -15.07 13.59 -11.79
CA GLY A 330 -16.44 13.81 -12.30
C GLY A 330 -17.19 14.97 -11.66
N MET A 331 -16.69 15.53 -10.55
CA MET A 331 -17.26 16.73 -9.92
C MET A 331 -16.70 18.04 -10.51
N GLU A 332 -17.45 19.13 -10.32
CA GLU A 332 -17.06 20.50 -10.68
C GLU A 332 -16.40 21.21 -9.49
N TYR A 333 -15.23 21.81 -9.72
CA TYR A 333 -14.43 22.49 -8.68
C TYR A 333 -14.21 23.99 -8.96
N LYS A 334 -14.59 24.50 -10.14
CA LYS A 334 -14.28 25.88 -10.55
C LYS A 334 -15.43 26.87 -10.39
N LYS A 335 -16.69 26.43 -10.52
CA LYS A 335 -17.86 27.32 -10.63
C LYS A 335 -18.52 27.71 -9.30
N GLY A 336 -17.93 27.34 -8.16
CA GLY A 336 -18.43 27.64 -6.82
C GLY A 336 -18.30 26.44 -5.89
N LYS A 337 -18.13 26.70 -4.58
CA LYS A 337 -18.02 25.69 -3.54
C LYS A 337 -19.36 25.53 -2.81
N SER A 338 -19.67 24.31 -2.37
CA SER A 338 -20.80 24.06 -1.48
C SER A 338 -20.55 24.68 -0.10
N ASN A 339 -21.57 25.27 0.52
CA ASN A 339 -21.45 25.81 1.87
C ASN A 339 -21.52 24.66 2.90
N TYR A 340 -20.43 24.41 3.61
CA TYR A 340 -20.36 23.38 4.65
C TYR A 340 -20.69 23.98 6.02
N SER A 341 -21.98 24.14 6.28
CA SER A 341 -22.49 24.77 7.50
C SER A 341 -23.75 24.08 8.04
N ILE A 342 -23.98 24.22 9.35
CA ILE A 342 -25.17 23.66 10.02
C ILE A 342 -26.46 24.16 9.38
N GLU A 343 -26.51 25.44 8.97
CA GLU A 343 -27.68 26.02 8.30
C GLU A 343 -27.98 25.30 6.98
N THR A 344 -26.95 25.02 6.18
CA THR A 344 -27.09 24.27 4.92
C THR A 344 -27.56 22.84 5.19
N PHE A 345 -27.06 22.19 6.23
CA PHE A 345 -27.47 20.84 6.59
C PHE A 345 -28.95 20.80 7.02
N LYS A 346 -29.39 21.76 7.85
CA LYS A 346 -30.79 21.89 8.24
C LYS A 346 -31.70 22.11 7.03
N LYS A 347 -31.29 22.97 6.09
CA LYS A 347 -32.02 23.22 4.83
C LYS A 347 -32.11 21.97 3.95
N ASN A 348 -31.04 21.17 3.90
CA ASN A 348 -31.03 19.93 3.12
C ASN A 348 -31.82 18.78 3.78
N SER A 349 -32.19 18.94 5.05
CA SER A 349 -33.03 18.03 5.82
C SER A 349 -34.44 18.61 6.06
N ASP A 350 -34.91 19.46 5.16
CA ASP A 350 -36.27 20.02 5.22
C ASP A 350 -37.32 18.89 5.18
N PRO A 351 -38.39 18.94 6.02
CA PRO A 351 -39.38 17.88 6.09
C PRO A 351 -40.07 17.55 4.75
N GLU A 352 -40.34 18.53 3.89
CA GLU A 352 -40.96 18.29 2.59
C GLU A 352 -40.01 17.52 1.66
N ILE A 353 -38.73 17.88 1.69
CA ILE A 353 -37.67 17.19 0.95
C ILE A 353 -37.51 15.75 1.43
N VAL A 354 -37.48 15.57 2.75
CA VAL A 354 -37.35 14.25 3.39
C VAL A 354 -38.54 13.37 3.04
N GLN A 355 -39.76 13.93 3.05
CA GLN A 355 -40.96 13.20 2.66
C GLN A 355 -40.94 12.82 1.18
N ALA A 356 -40.53 13.72 0.28
CA ALA A 356 -40.42 13.41 -1.15
C ALA A 356 -39.43 12.27 -1.43
N ASP A 357 -38.29 12.23 -0.72
CA ASP A 357 -37.32 11.13 -0.84
C ASP A 357 -37.83 9.82 -0.25
N TYR A 358 -38.56 9.92 0.86
CA TYR A 358 -39.23 8.78 1.48
C TYR A 358 -40.24 8.18 0.48
N ASP A 359 -41.12 8.99 -0.08
CA ASP A 359 -42.13 8.56 -1.05
C ASP A 359 -41.49 7.98 -2.31
N SER A 360 -40.43 8.60 -2.82
CA SER A 360 -39.65 8.06 -3.94
C SER A 360 -39.08 6.68 -3.62
N THR A 361 -38.64 6.44 -2.38
CA THR A 361 -38.09 5.14 -1.97
C THR A 361 -39.18 4.10 -1.75
N ILE A 362 -40.37 4.51 -1.29
CA ILE A 362 -41.55 3.63 -1.26
C ILE A 362 -41.84 3.09 -2.67
N VAL A 363 -41.73 3.91 -3.72
CA VAL A 363 -41.89 3.43 -5.11
C VAL A 363 -40.86 2.34 -5.45
N ILE A 364 -39.61 2.47 -5.00
CA ILE A 364 -38.57 1.46 -5.20
C ILE A 364 -38.91 0.17 -4.44
N LEU A 365 -39.41 0.29 -3.20
CA LEU A 365 -39.82 -0.84 -2.37
C LEU A 365 -41.02 -1.58 -2.98
N GLU A 366 -41.97 -0.86 -3.58
CA GLU A 366 -43.06 -1.44 -4.35
C GLU A 366 -42.54 -2.20 -5.58
N LYS A 367 -41.57 -1.64 -6.33
CA LYS A 367 -40.89 -2.37 -7.42
C LYS A 367 -40.12 -3.59 -6.94
N TRP A 368 -39.54 -3.55 -5.75
CA TRP A 368 -38.93 -4.72 -5.14
C TRP A 368 -39.98 -5.79 -4.82
N LYS A 369 -41.14 -5.40 -4.26
CA LYS A 369 -42.26 -6.29 -3.95
C LYS A 369 -42.83 -6.95 -5.20
N ASP A 370 -42.91 -6.20 -6.31
CA ASP A 370 -43.42 -6.68 -7.60
C ASP A 370 -42.71 -7.96 -8.09
N LYS A 371 -41.43 -8.14 -7.72
CA LYS A 371 -40.64 -9.34 -8.05
C LYS A 371 -41.19 -10.64 -7.45
N PHE A 372 -42.06 -10.54 -6.45
CA PHE A 372 -42.57 -11.64 -5.64
C PHE A 372 -44.10 -11.78 -5.72
N ILE A 373 -44.80 -11.02 -6.58
CA ILE A 373 -46.27 -11.07 -6.71
C ILE A 373 -46.81 -12.49 -6.98
N ALA A 374 -46.05 -13.32 -7.70
CA ALA A 374 -46.43 -14.70 -7.98
C ALA A 374 -46.34 -15.64 -6.76
N GLN A 375 -45.73 -15.20 -5.66
CA GLN A 375 -45.60 -15.97 -4.42
C GLN A 375 -46.78 -15.67 -3.49
N LYS A 376 -47.36 -16.73 -2.90
CA LYS A 376 -48.48 -16.59 -1.96
C LYS A 376 -48.06 -16.09 -0.57
N GLU A 377 -46.79 -16.30 -0.22
CA GLU A 377 -46.24 -15.94 1.09
C GLU A 377 -45.37 -14.69 0.97
N LYS A 378 -45.33 -13.88 2.05
CA LYS A 378 -44.54 -12.65 2.05
C LYS A 378 -43.04 -12.97 1.97
N PRO A 379 -42.28 -12.36 1.05
CA PRO A 379 -40.85 -12.66 0.90
C PRO A 379 -40.05 -12.17 2.12
N LYS A 380 -38.88 -12.79 2.34
CA LYS A 380 -37.85 -12.25 3.23
C LYS A 380 -37.04 -11.19 2.50
N MET A 381 -36.80 -10.06 3.16
CA MET A 381 -35.92 -9.00 2.66
C MET A 381 -34.51 -9.17 3.20
N ILE A 382 -33.49 -8.94 2.36
CA ILE A 382 -32.08 -9.09 2.75
C ILE A 382 -31.37 -7.72 2.73
N PHE A 383 -30.64 -7.42 3.80
CA PHE A 383 -29.66 -6.33 3.83
C PHE A 383 -28.25 -6.91 3.96
N ILE A 384 -27.33 -6.47 3.11
CA ILE A 384 -25.94 -6.94 3.10
C ILE A 384 -25.05 -5.85 3.69
N ASN A 385 -24.28 -6.23 4.70
CA ASN A 385 -23.27 -5.40 5.33
C ASN A 385 -21.89 -5.97 5.02
N CYS A 386 -20.99 -5.17 4.47
CA CYS A 386 -19.65 -5.60 4.09
C CYS A 386 -18.59 -4.85 4.90
N SER A 387 -17.76 -5.58 5.65
CA SER A 387 -16.69 -4.96 6.42
C SER A 387 -15.57 -4.42 5.53
N GLY A 388 -14.84 -3.42 6.03
CA GLY A 388 -13.56 -3.03 5.46
C GLY A 388 -12.51 -4.13 5.59
N GLY A 389 -11.35 -3.96 4.96
CA GLY A 389 -10.28 -4.96 5.02
C GLY A 389 -9.34 -5.02 3.81
N GLY A 390 -9.27 -3.97 2.98
CA GLY A 390 -8.46 -3.99 1.76
C GLY A 390 -8.86 -5.11 0.78
N LEU A 391 -7.89 -5.68 0.08
CA LEU A 391 -8.13 -6.64 -0.99
C LEU A 391 -8.75 -7.96 -0.50
N ARG A 392 -8.44 -8.40 0.74
CA ARG A 392 -9.04 -9.62 1.32
C ARG A 392 -10.54 -9.48 1.50
N ALA A 393 -11.01 -8.32 1.98
CA ALA A 393 -12.44 -8.03 2.12
C ALA A 393 -13.14 -7.94 0.75
N SER A 394 -12.46 -7.40 -0.27
CA SER A 394 -13.00 -7.36 -1.63
C SER A 394 -13.26 -8.76 -2.19
N ILE A 395 -12.29 -9.67 -2.08
CA ILE A 395 -12.44 -11.07 -2.51
C ILE A 395 -13.53 -11.75 -1.68
N TRP A 396 -13.53 -11.54 -0.37
CA TRP A 396 -14.47 -12.19 0.54
C TRP A 396 -15.93 -11.80 0.29
N ALA A 397 -16.21 -10.49 0.22
CA ALA A 397 -17.55 -9.98 -0.10
C ALA A 397 -18.06 -10.51 -1.44
N PHE A 398 -17.21 -10.44 -2.48
CA PHE A 398 -17.55 -10.98 -3.79
C PHE A 398 -17.87 -12.47 -3.73
N ARG A 399 -17.04 -13.26 -3.04
CA ARG A 399 -17.16 -14.72 -2.97
C ARG A 399 -18.38 -15.18 -2.18
N ILE A 400 -18.73 -14.51 -1.07
CA ILE A 400 -19.94 -14.81 -0.31
C ILE A 400 -21.18 -14.53 -1.13
N MET A 401 -21.26 -13.36 -1.78
CA MET A 401 -22.42 -13.01 -2.62
C MET A 401 -22.57 -13.97 -3.80
N GLU A 402 -21.46 -14.35 -4.45
CA GLU A 402 -21.44 -15.36 -5.49
C GLU A 402 -21.98 -16.71 -5.01
N MET A 403 -21.46 -17.22 -3.89
CA MET A 403 -21.85 -18.53 -3.36
C MET A 403 -23.32 -18.52 -2.91
N ALA A 404 -23.77 -17.45 -2.25
CA ALA A 404 -25.15 -17.31 -1.81
C ALA A 404 -26.13 -17.31 -3.01
N ASP A 405 -25.80 -16.62 -4.10
CA ASP A 405 -26.63 -16.64 -5.32
C ASP A 405 -26.52 -17.96 -6.09
N SER A 406 -25.36 -18.63 -6.05
CA SER A 406 -25.21 -19.97 -6.64
C SER A 406 -26.10 -20.98 -5.94
N LEU A 407 -26.10 -20.99 -4.60
CA LEU A 407 -26.93 -21.88 -3.78
C LEU A 407 -28.43 -21.53 -3.88
N SER A 408 -28.76 -20.25 -3.96
CA SER A 408 -30.16 -19.80 -3.97
C SER A 408 -30.76 -19.60 -5.38
N ASN A 409 -30.04 -19.99 -6.43
CA ASN A 409 -30.39 -19.73 -7.83
C ASN A 409 -30.77 -18.25 -8.11
N ASN A 410 -29.91 -17.33 -7.66
CA ASN A 410 -30.06 -15.87 -7.75
C ASN A 410 -31.20 -15.28 -6.89
N THR A 411 -31.82 -16.06 -6.00
CA THR A 411 -32.85 -15.58 -5.09
C THR A 411 -32.28 -14.65 -4.02
N PHE A 412 -31.03 -14.88 -3.58
CA PHE A 412 -30.36 -14.05 -2.60
C PHE A 412 -30.27 -12.59 -3.05
N THR A 413 -29.63 -12.30 -4.19
CA THR A 413 -29.55 -10.94 -4.73
C THR A 413 -30.92 -10.39 -5.15
N LYS A 414 -31.85 -11.25 -5.59
CA LYS A 414 -33.23 -10.84 -5.91
C LYS A 414 -33.95 -10.29 -4.66
N SER A 415 -33.74 -10.93 -3.50
CA SER A 415 -34.29 -10.55 -2.19
C SER A 415 -33.50 -9.45 -1.49
N THR A 416 -32.28 -9.16 -1.92
CA THR A 416 -31.50 -8.04 -1.39
C THR A 416 -32.14 -6.71 -1.80
N GLN A 417 -32.37 -5.85 -0.80
CA GLN A 417 -32.84 -4.48 -1.01
C GLN A 417 -31.71 -3.46 -0.82
N LEU A 418 -30.80 -3.69 0.13
CA LEU A 418 -29.77 -2.74 0.52
C LEU A 418 -28.40 -3.39 0.68
N ILE A 419 -27.36 -2.72 0.20
CA ILE A 419 -25.96 -3.02 0.46
C ILE A 419 -25.29 -1.79 1.07
N SER A 420 -24.61 -1.97 2.20
CA SER A 420 -23.86 -0.95 2.93
C SER A 420 -22.55 -1.53 3.47
N GLY A 421 -21.56 -0.69 3.78
CA GLY A 421 -20.28 -1.17 4.29
C GLY A 421 -19.12 -0.21 4.12
N ALA A 422 -17.92 -0.72 4.38
CA ALA A 422 -16.68 0.04 4.30
C ALA A 422 -15.66 -0.55 3.32
N SER A 423 -14.78 0.33 2.82
CA SER A 423 -13.52 -0.03 2.17
C SER A 423 -13.61 -1.13 1.11
N GLY A 424 -12.67 -2.08 1.14
CA GLY A 424 -12.59 -3.22 0.22
C GLY A 424 -13.85 -4.07 0.12
N GLY A 425 -14.59 -4.30 1.22
CA GLY A 425 -15.85 -5.05 1.18
C GLY A 425 -16.85 -4.44 0.20
N MET A 426 -16.97 -3.11 0.19
CA MET A 426 -17.81 -2.39 -0.76
C MET A 426 -17.30 -2.44 -2.20
N ILE A 427 -15.98 -2.54 -2.43
CA ILE A 427 -15.42 -2.77 -3.77
C ILE A 427 -15.84 -4.14 -4.30
N GLY A 428 -15.70 -5.18 -3.48
CA GLY A 428 -16.14 -6.55 -3.82
C GLY A 428 -17.62 -6.63 -4.13
N ALA A 429 -18.45 -6.07 -3.24
CA ALA A 429 -19.91 -6.04 -3.42
C ALA A 429 -20.34 -5.21 -4.64
N ALA A 430 -19.70 -4.07 -4.89
CA ALA A 430 -19.98 -3.24 -6.06
C ALA A 430 -19.64 -3.95 -7.38
N TYR A 431 -18.52 -4.66 -7.43
CA TYR A 431 -18.14 -5.44 -8.61
C TYR A 431 -19.13 -6.58 -8.87
N TYR A 432 -19.49 -7.33 -7.83
CA TYR A 432 -20.51 -8.38 -7.94
C TYR A 432 -21.86 -7.83 -8.45
N ARG A 433 -22.33 -6.75 -7.82
CA ARG A 433 -23.59 -6.07 -8.17
C ARG A 433 -23.60 -5.58 -9.62
N GLU A 434 -22.48 -5.06 -10.10
CA GLU A 434 -22.33 -4.64 -11.50
C GLU A 434 -22.42 -5.84 -12.47
N LEU A 435 -21.74 -6.95 -12.17
CA LEU A 435 -21.83 -8.14 -13.01
C LEU A 435 -23.25 -8.74 -13.02
N TYR A 436 -23.96 -8.64 -11.90
CA TYR A 436 -25.37 -9.03 -11.82
C TYR A 436 -26.26 -8.17 -12.72
N LEU A 437 -26.06 -6.84 -12.70
CA LEU A 437 -26.74 -5.91 -13.62
C LEU A 437 -26.49 -6.30 -15.08
N GLN A 438 -25.23 -6.54 -15.45
CA GLN A 438 -24.87 -6.90 -16.83
C GLN A 438 -25.47 -8.24 -17.27
N LYS A 439 -25.62 -9.21 -16.34
CA LYS A 439 -26.37 -10.44 -16.62
C LYS A 439 -27.84 -10.16 -16.90
N LYS A 440 -28.48 -9.31 -16.10
CA LYS A 440 -29.89 -8.94 -16.30
C LYS A 440 -30.13 -8.19 -17.61
N LEU A 441 -29.16 -7.42 -18.06
CA LEU A 441 -29.19 -6.71 -19.35
C LEU A 441 -28.80 -7.61 -20.55
N GLY A 442 -28.46 -8.89 -20.33
CA GLY A 442 -28.07 -9.81 -21.40
C GLY A 442 -26.68 -9.58 -21.98
N ILE A 443 -25.86 -8.71 -21.37
CA ILE A 443 -24.49 -8.40 -21.82
C ILE A 443 -23.54 -9.55 -21.49
N HIS A 444 -23.72 -10.19 -20.32
CA HIS A 444 -22.95 -11.34 -19.87
C HIS A 444 -23.86 -12.51 -19.53
N GLN A 445 -23.45 -13.74 -19.87
CA GLN A 445 -24.26 -14.93 -19.56
C GLN A 445 -24.16 -15.38 -18.08
N LYS A 446 -23.08 -15.05 -17.39
CA LYS A 446 -22.82 -15.45 -16.00
C LYS A 446 -22.42 -14.24 -15.14
N VAL A 447 -22.92 -14.18 -13.91
CA VAL A 447 -22.54 -13.15 -12.91
C VAL A 447 -21.09 -13.35 -12.46
N SER A 448 -20.68 -14.60 -12.28
CA SER A 448 -19.35 -14.91 -11.78
C SER A 448 -18.77 -16.16 -12.43
N ASN A 449 -17.45 -16.15 -12.51
CA ASN A 449 -16.57 -17.24 -12.88
C ASN A 449 -15.25 -17.07 -12.12
N THR A 450 -14.37 -18.08 -12.16
CA THR A 450 -13.03 -18.01 -11.55
C THR A 450 -12.25 -16.77 -11.98
N LYS A 451 -12.48 -16.28 -13.21
CA LYS A 451 -11.86 -15.04 -13.73
C LYS A 451 -12.31 -13.79 -12.96
N SER A 452 -13.56 -13.72 -12.51
CA SER A 452 -14.11 -12.56 -11.78
C SER A 452 -13.53 -12.47 -10.36
N ILE A 453 -13.41 -13.60 -9.66
CA ILE A 453 -12.72 -13.67 -8.35
C ILE A 453 -11.25 -13.26 -8.51
N ASN A 454 -10.57 -13.77 -9.54
CA ASN A 454 -9.18 -13.40 -9.82
C ASN A 454 -9.04 -11.90 -10.15
N ASN A 455 -10.00 -11.33 -10.89
CA ASN A 455 -10.01 -9.91 -11.24
C ASN A 455 -10.13 -9.01 -10.01
N VAL A 456 -11.04 -9.31 -9.08
CA VAL A 456 -11.20 -8.49 -7.86
C VAL A 456 -10.02 -8.64 -6.90
N GLY A 457 -9.25 -9.73 -6.99
CA GLY A 457 -8.04 -9.98 -6.20
C GLY A 457 -6.72 -9.59 -6.88
N LYS A 458 -6.74 -8.84 -7.99
CA LYS A 458 -5.52 -8.32 -8.61
C LYS A 458 -4.91 -7.18 -7.81
N ASP A 459 -3.60 -7.00 -7.96
CA ASP A 459 -2.84 -5.99 -7.24
C ASP A 459 -3.37 -4.57 -7.50
N LEU A 460 -3.39 -3.78 -6.43
CA LEU A 460 -3.65 -2.35 -6.42
C LEU A 460 -2.50 -1.57 -5.76
N LEU A 461 -1.60 -2.22 -5.00
CA LEU A 461 -0.55 -1.57 -4.22
C LEU A 461 0.66 -1.18 -5.07
N ASN A 462 1.05 -2.01 -6.03
CA ASN A 462 2.24 -1.80 -6.86
C ASN A 462 2.13 -0.49 -7.69
N PRO A 463 1.00 -0.19 -8.37
CA PRO A 463 0.82 1.11 -9.05
C PRO A 463 0.80 2.30 -8.08
N ILE A 464 0.24 2.14 -6.88
CA ILE A 464 0.23 3.20 -5.86
C ILE A 464 1.67 3.52 -5.43
N ALA A 465 2.44 2.51 -5.04
CA ALA A 465 3.80 2.68 -4.55
C ALA A 465 4.75 3.21 -5.65
N PHE A 466 4.56 2.78 -6.90
CA PHE A 466 5.20 3.40 -8.05
C PHE A 466 4.80 4.88 -8.19
N SER A 467 3.51 5.21 -8.14
CA SER A 467 3.05 6.61 -8.27
C SER A 467 3.58 7.52 -7.15
N ILE A 468 3.64 7.03 -5.91
CA ILE A 468 4.29 7.74 -4.79
C ILE A 468 5.72 8.12 -5.16
N THR A 469 6.44 7.18 -5.76
CA THR A 469 7.85 7.34 -6.09
C THR A 469 8.09 8.35 -7.18
N VAL A 470 7.36 8.24 -8.29
CA VAL A 470 7.68 9.00 -9.50
C VAL A 470 6.80 10.24 -9.70
N SER A 471 5.72 10.38 -8.92
CA SER A 471 4.75 11.47 -9.03
C SER A 471 4.64 12.29 -7.77
N ASP A 472 4.39 11.66 -6.61
CA ASP A 472 4.05 12.41 -5.40
C ASP A 472 5.29 13.02 -4.71
N LEU A 473 6.44 12.36 -4.79
CA LEU A 473 7.71 12.88 -4.27
C LEU A 473 8.33 13.98 -5.16
N PHE A 474 7.88 14.10 -6.41
CA PHE A 474 8.34 15.11 -7.36
C PHE A 474 7.21 16.08 -7.71
N PHE A 475 7.48 17.13 -8.49
CA PHE A 475 6.41 18.01 -8.96
C PHE A 475 5.54 17.24 -9.97
N ASN A 476 4.29 16.94 -9.61
CA ASN A 476 3.35 16.24 -10.48
C ASN A 476 2.85 17.16 -11.61
N ILE A 477 3.52 17.12 -12.76
CA ILE A 477 3.20 17.97 -13.92
C ILE A 477 2.05 17.37 -14.76
N GLN A 478 1.81 16.06 -14.66
CA GLN A 478 0.84 15.38 -15.51
C GLN A 478 -0.59 15.56 -15.02
N LYS A 479 -1.46 15.92 -15.96
CA LYS A 479 -2.89 16.12 -15.72
C LYS A 479 -3.72 15.30 -16.69
N PHE A 480 -4.88 14.87 -16.24
CA PHE A 480 -5.94 14.34 -17.10
C PHE A 480 -7.18 15.22 -16.98
N LYS A 481 -8.07 15.13 -17.96
CA LYS A 481 -9.30 15.90 -18.00
C LYS A 481 -10.48 14.95 -17.83
N GLU A 482 -11.42 15.31 -16.97
CA GLU A 482 -12.71 14.64 -16.83
C GLU A 482 -13.79 15.74 -16.80
N GLY A 483 -14.72 15.71 -17.77
CA GLY A 483 -15.64 16.82 -18.00
C GLY A 483 -14.90 18.14 -18.28
N GLU A 484 -15.20 19.20 -17.53
CA GLU A 484 -14.54 20.52 -17.63
C GLU A 484 -13.33 20.68 -16.70
N THR A 485 -13.12 19.73 -15.78
CA THR A 485 -12.12 19.79 -14.71
C THR A 485 -10.84 19.08 -15.12
N LYS A 486 -9.69 19.65 -14.76
CA LYS A 486 -8.37 19.03 -14.91
C LYS A 486 -7.91 18.51 -13.55
N PHE A 487 -7.44 17.27 -13.52
CA PHE A 487 -7.02 16.54 -12.33
C PHE A 487 -5.56 16.11 -12.47
N ASN A 488 -4.84 15.99 -11.36
CA ASN A 488 -3.46 15.50 -11.36
C ASN A 488 -3.45 13.97 -11.48
N LYS A 489 -2.46 13.42 -12.18
CA LYS A 489 -2.24 11.97 -12.23
C LYS A 489 -1.39 11.54 -11.03
N ASP A 490 -1.98 11.45 -9.85
CA ASP A 490 -1.29 11.08 -8.61
C ASP A 490 -1.51 9.60 -8.23
N ARG A 491 -1.18 9.20 -6.99
CA ARG A 491 -1.42 7.84 -6.52
C ARG A 491 -2.90 7.42 -6.46
N ALA A 492 -3.83 8.37 -6.33
CA ALA A 492 -5.26 8.04 -6.41
C ALA A 492 -5.72 7.76 -7.84
N TYR A 493 -5.20 8.51 -8.81
CA TYR A 493 -5.40 8.18 -10.23
C TYR A 493 -4.90 6.76 -10.52
N ALA A 494 -3.71 6.39 -10.02
CA ALA A 494 -3.16 5.05 -10.18
C ALA A 494 -4.08 3.96 -9.59
N PHE A 495 -4.64 4.19 -8.40
CA PHE A 495 -5.61 3.27 -7.78
C PHE A 495 -6.88 3.10 -8.60
N GLU A 496 -7.56 4.19 -8.99
CA GLU A 496 -8.81 4.10 -9.74
C GLU A 496 -8.62 3.49 -11.13
N GLN A 497 -7.50 3.83 -11.79
CA GLN A 497 -7.17 3.28 -13.10
C GLN A 497 -6.86 1.78 -12.99
N GLN A 498 -6.06 1.34 -12.02
CA GLN A 498 -5.77 -0.07 -11.82
C GLN A 498 -7.05 -0.85 -11.44
N LEU A 499 -7.93 -0.29 -10.61
CA LEU A 499 -9.20 -0.93 -10.27
C LEU A 499 -10.09 -1.14 -11.51
N ASN A 500 -10.15 -0.15 -12.40
CA ASN A 500 -10.87 -0.28 -13.67
C ASN A 500 -10.21 -1.33 -14.57
N GLU A 501 -8.89 -1.33 -14.73
CA GLU A 501 -8.16 -2.34 -15.51
C GLU A 501 -8.40 -3.76 -14.96
N ASN A 502 -8.33 -3.92 -13.63
CA ASN A 502 -8.55 -5.19 -12.93
C ASN A 502 -9.96 -5.75 -13.18
N THR A 503 -10.97 -4.88 -13.14
CA THR A 503 -12.38 -5.25 -13.29
C THR A 503 -12.87 -5.27 -14.74
N GLY A 504 -12.01 -4.98 -15.72
CA GLY A 504 -12.39 -4.94 -17.14
C GLY A 504 -13.24 -3.71 -17.50
N TYR A 505 -13.04 -2.60 -16.79
CA TYR A 505 -13.69 -1.31 -16.98
C TYR A 505 -15.21 -1.28 -16.74
N VAL A 506 -15.80 -2.36 -16.20
CA VAL A 506 -17.24 -2.40 -15.92
C VAL A 506 -17.70 -1.38 -14.87
N LEU A 507 -16.79 -0.96 -13.99
CA LEU A 507 -17.02 0.07 -12.97
C LEU A 507 -16.76 1.50 -13.46
N SER A 508 -16.24 1.66 -14.68
CA SER A 508 -15.82 2.96 -15.24
C SER A 508 -17.01 3.76 -15.79
N LYS A 509 -17.94 4.14 -14.90
CA LYS A 509 -19.15 4.90 -15.21
C LYS A 509 -19.48 5.90 -14.10
N PRO A 510 -20.30 6.94 -14.34
CA PRO A 510 -20.76 7.83 -13.28
C PRO A 510 -21.71 7.12 -12.32
N LEU A 511 -21.80 7.60 -11.08
CA LEU A 511 -22.72 7.09 -10.05
C LEU A 511 -24.17 7.09 -10.56
N SER A 512 -24.58 8.13 -11.28
CA SER A 512 -25.93 8.26 -11.85
C SER A 512 -26.35 7.11 -12.77
N SER A 513 -25.40 6.38 -13.38
CA SER A 513 -25.70 5.23 -14.24
C SER A 513 -26.43 4.08 -13.52
N TYR A 514 -26.40 4.05 -12.18
CA TYR A 514 -27.11 3.05 -11.37
C TYR A 514 -28.53 3.46 -10.97
N ARG A 515 -28.92 4.73 -11.18
CA ARG A 515 -30.19 5.27 -10.67
C ARG A 515 -31.41 4.51 -11.19
N GLU A 516 -31.50 4.29 -12.49
CA GLU A 516 -32.65 3.62 -13.10
C GLU A 516 -32.73 2.13 -12.72
N ALA A 517 -31.58 1.46 -12.71
CA ALA A 517 -31.50 0.05 -12.33
C ALA A 517 -31.86 -0.18 -10.85
N GLU A 518 -31.50 0.74 -9.95
CA GLU A 518 -31.99 0.72 -8.57
C GLU A 518 -33.48 1.05 -8.48
N ALA A 519 -33.93 2.11 -9.17
CA ALA A 519 -35.31 2.59 -9.07
C ALA A 519 -36.34 1.57 -9.60
N SER A 520 -35.97 0.81 -10.63
CA SER A 520 -36.78 -0.29 -11.17
C SER A 520 -36.70 -1.59 -10.35
N GLY A 521 -35.88 -1.62 -9.30
CA GLY A 521 -35.60 -2.81 -8.51
C GLY A 521 -34.73 -3.85 -9.23
N LEU A 522 -34.14 -3.56 -10.39
CA LEU A 522 -33.33 -4.53 -11.14
C LEU A 522 -32.11 -5.02 -10.34
N ILE A 523 -31.54 -4.14 -9.52
CA ILE A 523 -30.43 -4.38 -8.59
C ILE A 523 -30.71 -3.73 -7.23
N PRO A 524 -30.12 -4.22 -6.13
CA PRO A 524 -30.27 -3.61 -4.83
C PRO A 524 -29.70 -2.18 -4.78
N MET A 525 -30.25 -1.37 -3.87
CA MET A 525 -29.68 -0.07 -3.53
C MET A 525 -28.32 -0.27 -2.87
N MET A 526 -27.38 0.64 -3.15
CA MET A 526 -26.05 0.64 -2.52
C MET A 526 -25.76 2.01 -1.92
N ILE A 527 -25.43 2.05 -0.63
CA ILE A 527 -25.16 3.28 0.09
C ILE A 527 -23.74 3.23 0.67
N PHE A 528 -22.94 4.23 0.33
CA PHE A 528 -21.60 4.41 0.87
C PHE A 528 -21.63 5.45 1.97
N SER A 529 -20.70 5.37 2.92
CA SER A 529 -20.66 6.29 4.06
C SER A 529 -19.23 6.67 4.48
N PRO A 530 -18.41 7.21 3.56
CA PRO A 530 -17.09 7.71 3.94
C PRO A 530 -17.17 8.72 5.09
N THR A 531 -16.09 8.79 5.86
CA THR A 531 -15.99 9.66 7.04
C THR A 531 -15.41 11.00 6.65
N ILE A 532 -16.05 12.11 7.05
CA ILE A 532 -15.53 13.46 6.90
C ILE A 532 -14.47 13.70 7.98
N VAL A 533 -13.25 14.02 7.57
CA VAL A 533 -12.09 14.20 8.45
C VAL A 533 -12.23 15.44 9.33
N ASN A 534 -12.89 16.48 8.82
CA ASN A 534 -12.99 17.78 9.50
C ASN A 534 -13.68 17.68 10.87
N ASP A 535 -14.73 16.86 10.98
CA ASP A 535 -15.57 16.79 12.18
C ASP A 535 -16.14 15.39 12.50
N GLY A 536 -15.75 14.36 11.73
CA GLY A 536 -16.16 12.98 11.94
C GLY A 536 -17.55 12.63 11.41
N ARG A 537 -18.26 13.52 10.71
CA ARG A 537 -19.59 13.22 10.10
C ARG A 537 -19.52 12.12 9.05
N ARG A 538 -20.61 11.36 8.86
CA ARG A 538 -20.73 10.41 7.74
C ARG A 538 -21.30 11.13 6.54
N LEU A 539 -20.69 10.94 5.39
CA LEU A 539 -21.20 11.44 4.11
C LEU A 539 -21.88 10.29 3.37
N LEU A 540 -23.20 10.27 3.35
CA LEU A 540 -23.99 9.24 2.70
C LEU A 540 -24.06 9.49 1.19
N ILE A 541 -23.69 8.48 0.41
CA ILE A 541 -23.63 8.57 -1.06
C ILE A 541 -24.48 7.46 -1.67
N SER A 542 -25.42 7.85 -2.51
CA SER A 542 -26.29 6.95 -3.29
C SER A 542 -26.61 7.61 -4.64
N PRO A 543 -26.94 6.85 -5.70
CA PRO A 543 -27.52 7.44 -6.90
C PRO A 543 -28.98 7.91 -6.68
N GLN A 544 -29.66 7.37 -5.66
CA GLN A 544 -30.97 7.85 -5.20
C GLN A 544 -30.81 8.99 -4.20
N HIS A 545 -31.87 9.78 -4.04
CA HIS A 545 -31.94 10.77 -2.98
C HIS A 545 -32.39 10.10 -1.68
N ILE A 546 -31.59 10.27 -0.62
CA ILE A 546 -31.74 9.52 0.63
C ILE A 546 -31.76 10.43 1.87
N SER A 547 -32.33 11.63 1.77
CA SER A 547 -32.31 12.61 2.88
C SER A 547 -33.01 12.12 4.15
N TYR A 548 -33.93 11.16 4.04
CA TYR A 548 -34.54 10.47 5.18
C TYR A 548 -33.53 9.68 6.05
N LEU A 549 -32.32 9.40 5.54
CA LEU A 549 -31.23 8.86 6.33
C LEU A 549 -30.36 9.95 6.97
N ALA A 550 -30.45 11.21 6.56
CA ALA A 550 -29.66 12.29 7.17
C ALA A 550 -30.41 13.01 8.30
N GLY A 551 -31.75 12.98 8.28
CA GLY A 551 -32.59 13.67 9.26
C GLY A 551 -32.90 12.84 10.51
N HIS A 552 -33.02 13.51 11.65
CA HIS A 552 -33.78 13.00 12.79
C HIS A 552 -35.17 13.61 12.71
N ALA A 553 -36.22 12.78 12.65
CA ALA A 553 -37.58 13.29 12.70
C ALA A 553 -37.76 14.02 14.04
N ALA A 554 -38.17 15.29 13.98
CA ALA A 554 -38.50 16.05 15.17
C ALA A 554 -39.76 15.45 15.79
N ASP A 555 -39.61 14.74 16.91
CA ASP A 555 -40.73 14.27 17.69
C ASP A 555 -41.15 15.38 18.66
N SER A 556 -42.30 16.00 18.42
CA SER A 556 -42.86 17.02 19.31
C SER A 556 -43.09 16.53 20.75
N THR A 557 -43.13 15.21 20.96
CA THR A 557 -43.33 14.59 22.27
C THR A 557 -42.03 14.26 23.01
N PHE A 558 -40.87 14.38 22.34
CA PHE A 558 -39.55 14.06 22.91
C PHE A 558 -38.60 15.26 22.76
N ASN A 559 -38.44 16.02 23.85
CA ASN A 559 -37.58 17.20 23.86
C ASN A 559 -36.10 16.81 24.00
N PHE A 560 -35.47 16.47 22.89
CA PHE A 560 -34.04 16.16 22.81
C PHE A 560 -33.41 16.82 21.59
N GLU A 561 -32.38 17.65 21.81
CA GLU A 561 -31.63 18.26 20.71
C GLU A 561 -30.69 17.24 20.08
N THR A 562 -31.00 16.85 18.84
CA THR A 562 -30.16 15.93 18.07
C THR A 562 -29.03 16.66 17.37
N THR A 563 -27.88 15.99 17.27
CA THR A 563 -26.76 16.47 16.44
C THR A 563 -26.90 15.91 15.03
N ILE A 564 -26.61 16.73 14.01
CA ILE A 564 -26.60 16.25 12.62
C ILE A 564 -25.31 15.49 12.39
N ASP A 565 -25.40 14.17 12.33
CA ASP A 565 -24.26 13.28 12.31
C ASP A 565 -24.03 12.61 10.93
N GLU A 566 -25.03 12.73 10.04
CA GLU A 566 -25.06 12.20 8.67
C GLU A 566 -25.45 13.29 7.66
N LEU A 567 -24.80 13.30 6.50
CA LEU A 567 -25.00 14.28 5.43
C LEU A 567 -25.24 13.57 4.10
N GLU A 568 -26.21 14.02 3.32
CA GLU A 568 -26.50 13.45 2.01
C GLU A 568 -25.67 14.15 0.91
N PHE A 569 -24.92 13.37 0.15
CA PHE A 569 -23.93 13.88 -0.81
C PHE A 569 -24.54 14.58 -2.03
N GLN A 570 -25.59 14.02 -2.64
CA GLN A 570 -26.17 14.56 -3.88
C GLN A 570 -26.72 15.97 -3.67
N ARG A 571 -27.33 16.25 -2.51
CA ARG A 571 -27.88 17.54 -2.12
C ARG A 571 -26.78 18.49 -1.70
N LEU A 572 -25.86 18.03 -0.85
CA LEU A 572 -24.76 18.88 -0.38
C LEU A 572 -23.92 19.39 -1.56
N TYR A 573 -23.69 18.58 -2.59
CA TYR A 573 -22.86 18.94 -3.75
C TYR A 573 -23.64 19.06 -5.07
N LYS A 574 -24.94 19.37 -4.99
CA LYS A 574 -25.84 19.46 -6.16
C LYS A 574 -25.26 20.36 -7.26
N ASP A 575 -24.81 21.55 -6.87
CA ASP A 575 -24.28 22.56 -7.80
C ASP A 575 -22.88 22.21 -8.33
N GLN A 576 -22.20 21.26 -7.71
CA GLN A 576 -20.89 20.73 -8.12
C GLN A 576 -21.00 19.45 -8.97
N LYS A 577 -22.17 19.22 -9.58
CA LYS A 577 -22.46 18.05 -10.45
C LYS A 577 -22.22 16.72 -9.71
N ALA A 578 -22.68 16.61 -8.47
CA ALA A 578 -22.56 15.40 -7.63
C ALA A 578 -22.98 14.10 -8.35
N THR A 579 -23.99 14.17 -9.21
CA THR A 579 -24.49 13.01 -9.99
C THR A 579 -23.46 12.43 -10.96
N ASN A 580 -22.49 13.24 -11.41
CA ASN A 580 -21.51 12.87 -12.41
C ASN A 580 -20.21 12.32 -11.82
N ILE A 581 -20.11 12.21 -10.49
CA ILE A 581 -18.96 11.60 -9.83
C ILE A 581 -18.72 10.20 -10.40
N ARG A 582 -17.46 9.87 -10.70
CA ARG A 582 -17.08 8.52 -11.12
C ARG A 582 -17.39 7.53 -10.01
N PHE A 583 -17.94 6.37 -10.36
CA PHE A 583 -18.23 5.33 -9.39
C PHE A 583 -16.96 4.83 -8.68
N THR A 584 -15.83 4.75 -9.39
CA THR A 584 -14.53 4.46 -8.78
C THR A 584 -14.04 5.52 -7.80
N SER A 585 -14.40 6.80 -7.98
CA SER A 585 -14.10 7.84 -6.99
C SER A 585 -14.95 7.68 -5.73
N VAL A 586 -16.21 7.25 -5.85
CA VAL A 586 -17.06 6.90 -4.69
C VAL A 586 -16.46 5.71 -3.92
N LEU A 587 -16.07 4.65 -4.63
CA LEU A 587 -15.40 3.48 -4.04
C LEU A 587 -14.10 3.86 -3.35
N ARG A 588 -13.28 4.70 -3.99
CA ARG A 588 -12.03 5.20 -3.41
C ARG A 588 -12.26 6.04 -2.17
N MET A 589 -13.23 6.96 -2.18
CA MET A 589 -13.59 7.75 -1.01
C MET A 589 -13.97 6.84 0.16
N ASN A 590 -14.74 5.79 -0.10
CA ASN A 590 -15.13 4.80 0.91
C ASN A 590 -13.99 3.89 1.39
N ALA A 591 -12.85 3.86 0.67
CA ALA A 591 -11.69 2.98 0.89
C ALA A 591 -10.36 3.74 1.09
N THR A 592 -10.42 5.04 1.38
CA THR A 592 -9.22 5.87 1.55
C THR A 592 -8.61 5.64 2.92
N PHE A 593 -7.83 4.57 3.01
CA PHE A 593 -7.09 4.19 4.21
C PHE A 593 -5.90 5.15 4.44
N PRO A 594 -5.75 5.71 5.66
CA PRO A 594 -4.63 6.59 5.99
C PRO A 594 -3.26 5.95 5.68
N TYR A 595 -2.26 6.76 5.34
CA TYR A 595 -0.90 6.35 4.92
C TYR A 595 -0.77 5.74 3.52
N ILE A 596 -1.78 5.05 2.98
CA ILE A 596 -1.70 4.45 1.64
C ILE A 596 -2.30 5.38 0.58
N LEU A 597 -3.53 5.84 0.80
CA LEU A 597 -4.23 6.75 -0.10
C LEU A 597 -4.31 8.16 0.50
N PRO A 598 -4.25 9.22 -0.32
CA PRO A 598 -4.44 10.58 0.16
C PRO A 598 -5.93 10.85 0.43
N PRO A 599 -6.28 11.63 1.47
CA PRO A 599 -7.67 12.05 1.72
C PRO A 599 -8.28 12.75 0.51
N VAL A 600 -9.58 12.53 0.27
CA VAL A 600 -10.26 13.13 -0.89
C VAL A 600 -10.85 14.48 -0.50
N SER A 601 -10.38 15.53 -1.16
CA SER A 601 -10.94 16.89 -1.08
C SER A 601 -12.22 17.01 -1.91
N LEU A 602 -13.28 17.51 -1.28
CA LEU A 602 -14.56 17.81 -1.93
C LEU A 602 -14.73 19.34 -2.06
N PRO A 603 -15.48 19.81 -3.07
CA PRO A 603 -15.59 21.23 -3.39
C PRO A 603 -16.56 21.97 -2.44
N SER A 604 -16.15 22.17 -1.20
CA SER A 604 -16.90 22.86 -0.14
C SER A 604 -16.10 23.98 0.53
N GLU A 605 -16.80 24.85 1.25
CA GLU A 605 -16.22 25.91 2.10
C GLU A 605 -16.80 25.80 3.53
N PRO A 606 -15.97 25.50 4.55
CA PRO A 606 -14.57 25.06 4.43
C PRO A 606 -14.43 23.78 3.61
N VAL A 607 -13.24 23.56 3.03
CA VAL A 607 -12.95 22.35 2.25
C VAL A 607 -13.08 21.12 3.14
N THR A 608 -13.94 20.20 2.74
CA THR A 608 -14.10 18.92 3.43
C THR A 608 -13.18 17.88 2.84
N PHE A 609 -12.50 17.13 3.71
CA PHE A 609 -11.75 15.95 3.35
C PHE A 609 -12.51 14.71 3.79
N VAL A 610 -12.49 13.66 2.97
CA VAL A 610 -13.07 12.36 3.32
C VAL A 610 -12.04 11.25 3.32
N MET A 611 -12.26 10.27 4.20
CA MET A 611 -11.47 9.06 4.39
C MET A 611 -12.38 7.83 4.48
N ASP A 612 -11.76 6.66 4.61
CA ASP A 612 -12.40 5.36 4.74
C ASP A 612 -13.62 5.37 5.70
N ALA A 613 -14.70 4.71 5.29
CA ALA A 613 -15.90 4.54 6.12
C ALA A 613 -15.62 3.72 7.39
N GLY A 614 -14.62 2.84 7.37
CA GLY A 614 -14.28 1.96 8.49
C GLY A 614 -13.81 2.69 9.74
N ILE A 615 -13.47 3.97 9.63
CA ILE A 615 -13.15 4.83 10.78
C ILE A 615 -14.38 4.98 11.70
N ARG A 616 -15.60 5.03 11.14
CA ARG A 616 -16.84 5.31 11.89
C ARG A 616 -17.88 4.18 11.87
N ASP A 617 -17.96 3.43 10.77
CA ASP A 617 -18.86 2.28 10.63
C ASP A 617 -18.24 1.24 9.68
N ASN A 618 -17.45 0.32 10.24
CA ASN A 618 -16.72 -0.67 9.45
C ASN A 618 -17.61 -1.66 8.71
N THR A 619 -18.77 -2.06 9.27
CA THR A 619 -19.65 -3.04 8.63
C THR A 619 -20.75 -2.40 7.80
N GLY A 620 -21.07 -1.12 8.04
CA GLY A 620 -22.20 -0.44 7.39
C GLY A 620 -23.55 -0.66 8.09
N LEU A 621 -23.54 -1.31 9.27
CA LEU A 621 -24.74 -1.67 10.02
C LEU A 621 -25.57 -0.46 10.40
N LYS A 622 -24.96 0.69 10.70
CA LYS A 622 -25.70 1.90 11.10
C LYS A 622 -26.63 2.37 9.97
N THR A 623 -26.16 2.34 8.72
CA THR A 623 -27.00 2.67 7.55
C THR A 623 -28.18 1.70 7.43
N SER A 624 -27.89 0.40 7.55
CA SER A 624 -28.89 -0.66 7.35
C SER A 624 -29.95 -0.64 8.44
N LEU A 625 -29.58 -0.42 9.70
CA LEU A 625 -30.51 -0.23 10.81
C LEU A 625 -31.33 1.05 10.68
N ARG A 626 -30.73 2.16 10.24
CA ARG A 626 -31.47 3.41 10.02
C ARG A 626 -32.48 3.26 8.88
N PHE A 627 -32.10 2.60 7.79
CA PHE A 627 -33.03 2.27 6.70
C PHE A 627 -34.17 1.38 7.18
N LEU A 628 -33.87 0.33 7.96
CA LEU A 628 -34.87 -0.53 8.58
C LEU A 628 -35.86 0.29 9.42
N TYR A 629 -35.35 1.17 10.27
CA TYR A 629 -36.17 1.99 11.16
C TYR A 629 -37.11 2.92 10.39
N VAL A 630 -36.60 3.59 9.35
CA VAL A 630 -37.39 4.52 8.51
C VAL A 630 -38.53 3.79 7.79
N PHE A 631 -38.28 2.62 7.21
CA PHE A 631 -39.27 1.87 6.43
C PHE A 631 -39.93 0.72 7.20
N ARG A 632 -39.76 0.65 8.53
CA ARG A 632 -40.21 -0.49 9.35
C ARG A 632 -41.66 -0.89 9.13
N LYS A 633 -42.58 0.08 9.06
CA LYS A 633 -44.01 -0.16 8.86
C LYS A 633 -44.28 -0.85 7.53
N TRP A 634 -43.72 -0.30 6.45
CA TRP A 634 -43.85 -0.89 5.11
C TRP A 634 -43.25 -2.30 5.08
N ILE A 635 -42.09 -2.51 5.72
CA ILE A 635 -41.41 -3.81 5.77
C ILE A 635 -42.25 -4.82 6.57
N GLU A 636 -42.82 -4.46 7.71
CA GLU A 636 -43.70 -5.32 8.52
C GLU A 636 -44.98 -5.72 7.76
N GLU A 637 -45.53 -4.79 6.98
CA GLU A 637 -46.73 -5.03 6.19
C GLU A 637 -46.46 -5.91 4.96
N ASN A 638 -45.30 -5.80 4.32
CA ASN A 638 -45.05 -6.41 3.00
C ASN A 638 -44.05 -7.56 3.01
N THR A 639 -43.33 -7.80 4.10
CA THR A 639 -42.33 -8.88 4.20
C THR A 639 -42.68 -9.84 5.36
N SER A 640 -42.07 -11.02 5.36
CA SER A 640 -42.10 -11.95 6.50
C SER A 640 -40.98 -11.68 7.51
N GLY A 641 -40.20 -10.63 7.32
CA GLY A 641 -39.04 -10.27 8.14
C GLY A 641 -37.80 -9.93 7.31
N VAL A 642 -36.75 -9.55 8.02
CA VAL A 642 -35.48 -9.08 7.43
C VAL A 642 -34.32 -9.94 7.89
N ILE A 643 -33.44 -10.30 6.95
CA ILE A 643 -32.18 -11.00 7.20
C ILE A 643 -31.02 -10.03 6.95
N PHE A 644 -30.23 -9.79 7.98
CA PHE A 644 -28.97 -9.08 7.88
C PHE A 644 -27.87 -10.08 7.59
N VAL A 645 -27.13 -9.85 6.50
CA VAL A 645 -26.03 -10.69 6.06
C VAL A 645 -24.74 -9.88 6.23
N ASP A 646 -24.04 -10.17 7.31
CA ASP A 646 -22.83 -9.50 7.72
C ASP A 646 -21.61 -10.28 7.22
N ILE A 647 -20.93 -9.71 6.24
CA ILE A 647 -19.73 -10.26 5.63
C ILE A 647 -18.52 -9.56 6.25
N ARG A 648 -17.78 -10.27 7.10
CA ARG A 648 -16.72 -9.73 7.96
C ARG A 648 -15.35 -10.29 7.59
N ASP A 649 -14.35 -9.41 7.53
CA ASP A 649 -12.94 -9.73 7.24
C ASP A 649 -12.16 -10.20 8.46
N SER A 650 -12.74 -10.07 9.65
CA SER A 650 -12.25 -10.62 10.92
C SER A 650 -13.39 -11.20 11.72
N HIS A 651 -13.07 -12.09 12.67
CA HIS A 651 -14.07 -12.52 13.65
C HIS A 651 -14.54 -11.33 14.49
N LYS A 652 -15.82 -11.40 14.88
CA LYS A 652 -16.42 -10.46 15.81
C LYS A 652 -15.86 -10.60 17.22
N GLU A 653 -15.73 -11.84 17.69
CA GLU A 653 -15.11 -12.14 18.98
C GLU A 653 -13.60 -12.27 18.80
N ARG A 654 -12.87 -11.24 19.24
CA ARG A 654 -11.41 -11.22 19.17
C ARG A 654 -10.81 -11.91 20.41
N PRO A 655 -9.78 -12.75 20.25
CA PRO A 655 -9.12 -13.37 21.39
C PRO A 655 -8.49 -12.30 22.28
N ILE A 656 -8.54 -12.51 23.60
CA ILE A 656 -7.88 -11.62 24.56
C ILE A 656 -6.37 -11.83 24.42
N GLU A 657 -5.67 -10.84 23.87
CA GLU A 657 -4.22 -10.89 23.73
C GLU A 657 -3.54 -10.79 25.10
N ASN A 658 -2.70 -11.78 25.42
CA ASN A 658 -1.74 -11.65 26.50
C ASN A 658 -0.70 -10.59 26.09
N LYS A 659 -0.68 -9.43 26.75
CA LYS A 659 0.33 -8.39 26.49
C LYS A 659 1.63 -8.71 27.25
N PRO A 660 2.69 -9.24 26.60
CA PRO A 660 3.97 -9.44 27.27
C PRO A 660 4.59 -8.09 27.67
N GLN A 661 5.65 -8.13 28.49
CA GLN A 661 6.42 -6.93 28.83
C GLN A 661 6.88 -6.21 27.56
N GLN A 662 6.37 -4.99 27.35
CA GLN A 662 6.70 -4.17 26.20
C GLN A 662 8.07 -3.51 26.40
N THR A 663 8.86 -3.41 25.32
CA THR A 663 10.10 -2.62 25.32
C THR A 663 9.80 -1.12 25.51
N ILE A 664 10.80 -0.33 25.91
CA ILE A 664 10.65 1.12 26.10
C ILE A 664 10.13 1.80 24.82
N ILE A 665 10.62 1.41 23.64
CA ILE A 665 10.16 1.93 22.35
C ILE A 665 8.70 1.55 22.12
N GLN A 666 8.33 0.29 22.36
CA GLN A 666 6.95 -0.16 22.21
C GLN A 666 6.02 0.61 23.14
N ASN A 667 6.36 0.80 24.41
CA ASN A 667 5.56 1.59 25.37
C ASN A 667 5.36 3.04 24.90
N PHE A 668 6.39 3.67 24.32
CA PHE A 668 6.27 5.03 23.79
C PHE A 668 5.33 5.10 22.58
N THR A 669 5.31 4.06 21.74
CA THR A 669 4.44 4.00 20.54
C THR A 669 3.08 3.35 20.79
N ALA A 670 2.89 2.64 21.90
CA ALA A 670 1.72 1.81 22.19
C ALA A 670 0.39 2.57 22.26
N PRO A 671 0.31 3.80 22.82
CA PRO A 671 -0.93 4.56 22.83
C PRO A 671 -1.50 4.80 21.42
N LEU A 672 -0.64 5.06 20.43
CA LEU A 672 -1.06 5.31 19.05
C LEU A 672 -1.62 4.03 18.38
N GLY A 673 -0.98 2.88 18.61
CA GLY A 673 -1.44 1.59 18.05
C GLY A 673 -2.68 1.03 18.74
N ASN A 674 -2.75 1.14 20.08
CA ASN A 674 -3.85 0.59 20.87
C ASN A 674 -5.20 1.27 20.55
N ILE A 675 -5.22 2.59 20.32
CA ILE A 675 -6.45 3.31 19.96
C ILE A 675 -7.02 2.77 18.64
N TYR A 676 -6.14 2.55 17.65
CA TYR A 676 -6.56 2.07 16.34
C TYR A 676 -7.08 0.62 16.40
N ASN A 677 -6.39 -0.27 17.11
CA ASN A 677 -6.80 -1.67 17.23
C ASN A 677 -8.13 -1.82 17.99
N ASN A 678 -8.30 -1.04 19.07
CA ASN A 678 -9.52 -1.08 19.90
C ASN A 678 -10.71 -0.39 19.23
N LEU A 679 -10.50 0.50 18.25
CA LEU A 679 -11.58 1.22 17.57
C LEU A 679 -12.59 0.25 16.94
N LEU A 680 -12.11 -0.79 16.25
CA LEU A 680 -12.98 -1.80 15.63
C LEU A 680 -13.75 -2.62 16.67
N THR A 681 -13.11 -2.97 17.78
CA THR A 681 -13.77 -3.68 18.89
C THR A 681 -14.87 -2.81 19.53
N ILE A 682 -14.61 -1.51 19.74
CA ILE A 682 -15.62 -0.57 20.25
C ILE A 682 -16.78 -0.42 19.28
N GLN A 683 -16.51 -0.42 17.97
CA GLN A 683 -17.58 -0.42 16.96
C GLN A 683 -18.45 -1.67 17.08
N ASP A 684 -17.87 -2.86 17.26
CA ASP A 684 -18.64 -4.10 17.43
C ASP A 684 -19.57 -4.05 18.66
N TYR A 685 -19.09 -3.54 19.80
CA TYR A 685 -19.92 -3.38 21.00
C TYR A 685 -21.11 -2.43 20.75
N ASN A 686 -20.86 -1.28 20.14
CA ASN A 686 -21.93 -0.33 19.80
C ASN A 686 -22.94 -0.91 18.81
N GLN A 687 -22.49 -1.79 17.91
CA GLN A 687 -23.34 -2.46 16.93
C GLN A 687 -24.24 -3.51 17.59
N ASP A 688 -23.73 -4.25 18.58
CA ASP A 688 -24.52 -5.20 19.37
C ASP A 688 -25.62 -4.48 20.16
N GLU A 689 -25.30 -3.38 20.84
CA GLU A 689 -26.29 -2.56 21.54
C GLU A 689 -27.38 -2.05 20.59
N ALA A 690 -26.99 -1.52 19.43
CA ALA A 690 -27.94 -1.03 18.42
C ALA A 690 -28.86 -2.14 17.89
N TYR A 691 -28.33 -3.36 17.73
CA TYR A 691 -29.11 -4.53 17.32
C TYR A 691 -30.10 -4.96 18.41
N GLU A 692 -29.68 -4.97 19.68
CA GLU A 692 -30.57 -5.29 20.81
C GLU A 692 -31.72 -4.29 20.92
N TYR A 693 -31.44 -2.99 20.76
CA TYR A 693 -32.49 -1.97 20.72
C TYR A 693 -33.41 -2.12 19.51
N ALA A 694 -32.89 -2.57 18.36
CA ALA A 694 -33.69 -2.81 17.16
C ALA A 694 -34.82 -3.83 17.37
N LYS A 695 -34.57 -4.88 18.16
CA LYS A 695 -35.59 -5.87 18.52
C LYS A 695 -36.76 -5.28 19.31
N GLY A 696 -36.53 -4.20 20.05
CA GLY A 696 -37.57 -3.56 20.85
C GLY A 696 -38.62 -2.81 20.02
N TRP A 697 -38.26 -2.33 18.83
CA TRP A 697 -39.15 -1.50 18.00
C TRP A 697 -39.55 -2.13 16.65
N PHE A 698 -38.93 -3.23 16.23
CA PHE A 698 -39.28 -3.92 14.98
C PHE A 698 -40.17 -5.15 15.27
N GLY A 699 -41.42 -5.13 14.82
CA GLY A 699 -42.43 -6.14 15.16
C GLY A 699 -42.39 -7.43 14.33
N SER A 700 -41.55 -7.50 13.30
CA SER A 700 -41.40 -8.67 12.43
C SER A 700 -40.13 -9.47 12.74
N GLN A 701 -40.02 -10.68 12.17
CA GLN A 701 -38.84 -11.52 12.38
C GLN A 701 -37.57 -10.81 11.89
N PHE A 702 -36.55 -10.81 12.75
CA PHE A 702 -35.29 -10.12 12.54
C PHE A 702 -34.13 -11.08 12.75
N ASP A 703 -33.43 -11.43 11.66
CA ASP A 703 -32.39 -12.46 11.66
C ASP A 703 -31.03 -11.88 11.25
N PHE A 704 -29.96 -12.51 11.75
CA PHE A 704 -28.59 -12.11 11.49
C PHE A 704 -27.74 -13.32 11.11
N ILE A 705 -27.11 -13.26 9.94
CA ILE A 705 -26.19 -14.28 9.43
C ILE A 705 -24.81 -13.66 9.29
N LYS A 706 -23.82 -14.26 9.95
CA LYS A 706 -22.43 -13.82 9.91
C LYS A 706 -21.61 -14.74 9.03
N PHE A 707 -20.81 -14.13 8.15
CA PHE A 707 -19.73 -14.80 7.43
C PHE A 707 -18.42 -14.18 7.87
N GLU A 708 -17.52 -14.97 8.44
CA GLU A 708 -16.26 -14.50 9.01
C GLU A 708 -15.08 -15.14 8.28
N LEU A 709 -14.06 -14.33 7.99
CA LEU A 709 -12.75 -14.85 7.59
C LEU A 709 -11.97 -15.31 8.83
N PRO A 710 -11.30 -16.48 8.77
CA PRO A 710 -10.60 -17.07 9.91
C PRO A 710 -9.47 -16.16 10.46
N THR A 711 -9.42 -15.98 11.78
CA THR A 711 -8.53 -15.04 12.54
C THR A 711 -7.15 -15.59 12.92
N LYS A 712 -6.48 -16.37 12.07
CA LYS A 712 -5.02 -16.19 12.09
C LYS A 712 -4.74 -14.85 11.40
N GLU A 713 -5.01 -13.74 12.10
CA GLU A 713 -4.87 -12.37 11.58
C GLU A 713 -3.45 -12.07 11.05
N GLN A 714 -2.48 -12.92 11.39
CA GLN A 714 -1.10 -12.90 10.89
C GLN A 714 -0.87 -13.63 9.56
N ASP A 715 -1.83 -14.42 9.06
CA ASP A 715 -1.66 -15.24 7.84
C ASP A 715 -2.15 -14.52 6.57
N ILE A 716 -3.02 -13.51 6.68
CA ILE A 716 -3.57 -12.75 5.54
C ILE A 716 -3.42 -11.24 5.74
N SER A 717 -2.62 -10.62 4.87
CA SER A 717 -2.26 -9.20 4.95
C SER A 717 -3.46 -8.26 4.78
N LEU A 718 -3.48 -7.19 5.58
CA LEU A 718 -4.42 -6.08 5.46
C LEU A 718 -3.84 -5.07 4.45
N SER A 719 -3.91 -5.42 3.17
CA SER A 719 -3.23 -4.69 2.10
C SER A 719 -4.04 -4.64 0.80
N TRP A 720 -3.60 -3.77 -0.10
CA TRP A 720 -4.03 -3.70 -1.50
C TRP A 720 -3.22 -4.66 -2.41
N HIS A 721 -2.41 -5.53 -1.82
CA HIS A 721 -1.72 -6.65 -2.46
C HIS A 721 -1.90 -7.91 -1.61
N LEU A 722 -2.13 -9.05 -2.27
CA LEU A 722 -2.17 -10.36 -1.64
C LEU A 722 -1.36 -11.35 -2.47
N THR A 723 -0.76 -12.31 -1.79
CA THR A 723 -0.10 -13.49 -2.38
C THR A 723 -1.11 -14.48 -2.96
N THR A 724 -0.65 -15.39 -3.81
CA THR A 724 -1.52 -16.47 -4.35
C THR A 724 -2.10 -17.32 -3.22
N ARG A 725 -1.30 -17.70 -2.21
CA ARG A 725 -1.78 -18.42 -1.02
C ARG A 725 -2.89 -17.67 -0.30
N GLU A 726 -2.69 -16.37 -0.04
CA GLU A 726 -3.70 -15.55 0.64
C GLU A 726 -5.00 -15.46 -0.16
N LYS A 727 -4.92 -15.23 -1.48
CA LYS A 727 -6.12 -15.18 -2.35
C LYS A 727 -6.88 -16.50 -2.34
N VAL A 728 -6.18 -17.63 -2.48
CA VAL A 728 -6.78 -18.97 -2.46
C VAL A 728 -7.38 -19.27 -1.08
N SER A 729 -6.69 -18.89 -0.01
CA SER A 729 -7.17 -19.06 1.36
C SER A 729 -8.47 -18.27 1.62
N VAL A 730 -8.53 -16.99 1.22
CA VAL A 730 -9.73 -16.16 1.32
C VAL A 730 -10.88 -16.76 0.50
N ALA A 731 -10.62 -17.10 -0.77
CA ALA A 731 -11.66 -17.63 -1.65
C ALA A 731 -12.23 -18.99 -1.18
N ASN A 732 -11.40 -19.84 -0.56
CA ASN A 732 -11.79 -21.14 -0.04
C ASN A 732 -12.34 -21.09 1.39
N SER A 733 -12.28 -19.94 2.08
CA SER A 733 -12.82 -19.79 3.43
C SER A 733 -14.33 -20.02 3.51
N VAL A 734 -15.03 -19.97 2.37
CA VAL A 734 -16.45 -20.36 2.26
C VAL A 734 -16.71 -21.83 2.62
N PHE A 735 -15.70 -22.69 2.51
CA PHE A 735 -15.81 -24.12 2.80
C PHE A 735 -15.49 -24.48 4.26
N LEU A 736 -15.13 -23.49 5.08
CA LEU A 736 -14.98 -23.69 6.52
C LEU A 736 -16.32 -24.06 7.15
N LYS A 737 -16.26 -24.85 8.23
CA LYS A 737 -17.45 -25.40 8.89
C LYS A 737 -18.42 -24.31 9.31
N GLU A 738 -17.92 -23.24 9.91
CA GLU A 738 -18.69 -22.11 10.41
C GLU A 738 -19.42 -21.38 9.26
N ASN A 739 -18.73 -21.18 8.13
CA ASN A 739 -19.31 -20.52 6.96
C ASN A 739 -20.30 -21.42 6.21
N LYS A 740 -20.07 -22.74 6.15
CA LYS A 740 -21.06 -23.71 5.64
C LYS A 740 -22.34 -23.68 6.47
N MET A 741 -22.23 -23.73 7.80
CA MET A 741 -23.37 -23.60 8.71
C MET A 741 -24.10 -22.26 8.53
N ALA A 742 -23.38 -21.17 8.28
CA ALA A 742 -23.96 -19.87 7.97
C ALA A 742 -24.74 -19.88 6.64
N PHE A 743 -24.22 -20.54 5.59
CA PHE A 743 -24.95 -20.74 4.33
C PHE A 743 -26.21 -21.58 4.54
N ASP A 744 -26.14 -22.68 5.29
CA ASP A 744 -27.31 -23.54 5.55
C ASP A 744 -28.40 -22.77 6.32
N SER A 745 -27.99 -21.99 7.31
CA SER A 745 -28.88 -21.10 8.08
C SER A 745 -29.52 -20.03 7.18
N LEU A 746 -28.74 -19.42 6.28
CA LEU A 746 -29.24 -18.45 5.30
C LEU A 746 -30.27 -19.09 4.38
N MET A 747 -29.96 -20.24 3.77
CA MET A 747 -30.86 -20.94 2.87
C MET A 747 -32.15 -21.35 3.60
N LYS A 748 -32.04 -21.93 4.80
CA LYS A 748 -33.20 -22.30 5.60
C LYS A 748 -34.10 -21.10 5.89
N LYS A 749 -33.55 -19.97 6.34
CA LYS A 749 -34.35 -18.76 6.63
C LYS A 749 -34.95 -18.13 5.38
N MET A 750 -34.31 -18.25 4.22
CA MET A 750 -34.86 -17.81 2.94
C MET A 750 -35.98 -18.73 2.44
N TYR A 751 -35.87 -20.04 2.68
CA TYR A 751 -36.77 -21.08 2.13
C TYR A 751 -37.80 -21.65 3.13
N ASP A 752 -37.80 -21.23 4.39
CA ASP A 752 -38.82 -21.62 5.39
C ASP A 752 -40.26 -21.15 5.01
N LEU A 753 -40.42 -20.57 3.81
CA LEU A 753 -41.67 -20.17 3.15
C LEU A 753 -41.90 -20.85 1.77
N GLN A 754 -41.18 -21.94 1.45
CA GLN A 754 -41.41 -22.72 0.23
C GLN A 754 -41.95 -24.13 0.52
N PRO A 755 -42.82 -24.67 -0.38
CA PRO A 755 -43.47 -25.97 -0.18
C PRO A 755 -42.46 -27.09 0.09
N ARG A 756 -42.89 -28.09 0.89
CA ARG A 756 -42.14 -29.29 1.29
C ARG A 756 -41.38 -30.00 0.16
N GLU A 757 -41.75 -29.82 -1.10
CA GLU A 757 -41.14 -30.51 -2.24
C GLU A 757 -39.71 -30.04 -2.56
N MET A 758 -39.35 -28.77 -2.32
CA MET A 758 -37.95 -28.31 -2.52
C MET A 758 -37.01 -28.71 -1.39
N ARG A 759 -37.53 -29.05 -0.20
CA ARG A 759 -36.69 -29.56 0.90
C ARG A 759 -36.10 -30.92 0.58
N LYS A 760 -36.78 -31.75 -0.22
CA LYS A 760 -36.27 -33.08 -0.58
C LYS A 760 -35.03 -33.03 -1.46
N ALA A 761 -34.87 -32.03 -2.32
CA ALA A 761 -33.68 -31.92 -3.18
C ALA A 761 -32.41 -31.46 -2.44
N TYR A 762 -32.54 -30.91 -1.23
CA TYR A 762 -31.41 -30.40 -0.43
C TYR A 762 -30.87 -31.42 0.59
N TYR A 763 -31.63 -32.49 0.89
CA TYR A 763 -31.28 -33.50 1.90
C TYR A 763 -31.03 -34.90 1.32
N THR A 764 -30.98 -35.07 0.00
CA THR A 764 -30.82 -36.41 -0.61
C THR A 764 -29.38 -36.81 -0.97
N ASP A 765 -28.37 -36.00 -0.66
CA ASP A 765 -26.96 -36.32 -1.00
C ASP A 765 -26.05 -36.58 0.23
N GLU A 766 -26.59 -36.70 1.45
CA GLU A 766 -25.76 -36.92 2.66
C GLU A 766 -26.07 -38.21 3.48
N ASP A 767 -26.92 -39.12 2.99
CA ASP A 767 -27.24 -40.36 3.73
C ASP A 767 -26.97 -41.68 2.97
N ASP A 768 -26.27 -41.67 1.84
CA ASP A 768 -25.79 -42.91 1.17
C ASP A 768 -24.37 -42.74 0.58
N GLU A 769 -23.33 -42.76 1.43
CA GLU A 769 -22.03 -43.48 1.26
C GLU A 769 -21.03 -43.19 2.39
#